data_AF-A0A952ZWC6-F1
#
_entry.id   AF-A0A952ZWC6-F1
#
_cell.length_a   1.000
_cell.length_b   1.000
_cell.length_c   1.000
_cell.angle_alpha   90.00
_cell.angle_beta   90.00
_cell.angle_gamma   90.00
#
_symmetry.space_group_name_H-M   'P 1'
#
loop_
_entity.id
_entity.type
_entity.pdbx_description
1 polymer ?
#
loop_
_entity_poly.entity_id
_entity_poly.type
_entity_poly.pdbx_seq_one_letter_code
_entity_poly.pdbx_strand_id
1 'polypeptide(L)'
;MNLRVLLRSLLTVGTLGGGAALFAATGNPWFDDFVTYDNAKGSTYTARTDAAYLAWQESYMLRSYLNLYEVSQDTAWLTKFTNHADTVIGNAIDYDGDGYRDWTTARYSPNLALNSGFETANSGDATLPANWTRSGSTSTTAFRTNAPGAFIPGDACSSVTWGVELITAGATLQRLYQDIPTYLPNHRYELAFSAKNGGSVAARAFVYDRTTSTVLGSVFASSANWKSYSLEFVMPAAGHDVELWLSHAATTTSGDTMFFDNLRVSPFFAYHVVDGMIGTPIAAFVRLVNQNATALSSFQTKANDYQAFLENHVIAKWEDPAGFYGNTWVSVSATEGYYEEPAGYDTFSSNTSFSPLPHNQSFALLGVQSILYEVNANSAYRQKADKCATFFANLLTTQGAAYSWKYGTHTGAKIEDASHANVDLEFITSLHRGGHVFTGADLTKFTATLTDYVWDGSTSAPQLHNHVNGTKGSYCTDFDFSREMWGWVPLAQFDPMAWYIGAAQYAATAPSDPSEAATLSELIKWDPVKLTNQGFELADPADVTLPARWSRVLSTASTAYRDSTNTRRGAYGLTLVANGTQWQKLQQPWSDYVGDATYVVTLDAQVDSSGADGRVWIVNETAGTTIASYNITSTAWTTHSFSFTAPANGTDVVSVLLGHRDYTISGGQAHYDNVSIKRSGDAW
;
A
#
# COMPACT_ATOMS: atom_id res chain seq x y z
N MET A 1 -27.44 8.80 6.24
CA MET A 1 -26.72 7.75 5.47
C MET A 1 -27.64 6.63 4.95
N ASN A 2 -28.76 6.31 5.65
CA ASN A 2 -29.78 5.30 5.30
C ASN A 2 -30.53 5.42 3.95
N LEU A 3 -30.23 6.40 3.09
CA LEU A 3 -30.96 6.61 1.83
C LEU A 3 -30.31 5.95 0.61
N ARG A 4 -29.07 5.44 0.70
CA ARG A 4 -28.33 4.92 -0.46
C ARG A 4 -28.49 3.42 -0.72
N VAL A 5 -28.77 2.59 0.28
CA VAL A 5 -29.06 1.15 0.06
C VAL A 5 -30.33 0.95 -0.78
N LEU A 6 -31.26 1.93 -0.80
CA LEU A 6 -32.50 1.81 -1.56
C LEU A 6 -32.41 2.24 -3.04
N LEU A 7 -31.45 3.11 -3.43
CA LEU A 7 -31.49 3.76 -4.75
C LEU A 7 -30.68 3.07 -5.86
N ARG A 8 -29.72 2.18 -5.55
CA ARG A 8 -28.93 1.48 -6.59
C ARG A 8 -29.43 0.09 -6.97
N SER A 9 -30.33 -0.50 -6.19
CA SER A 9 -30.93 -1.82 -6.47
C SER A 9 -31.89 -1.86 -7.68
N LEU A 10 -32.03 -0.75 -8.42
CA LEU A 10 -32.98 -0.60 -9.53
C LEU A 10 -32.33 -0.43 -10.92
N LEU A 11 -31.00 -0.53 -11.05
CA LEU A 11 -30.34 -0.54 -12.36
C LEU A 11 -29.33 -1.70 -12.49
N THR A 12 -29.84 -2.89 -12.80
CA THR A 12 -29.07 -3.93 -13.50
C THR A 12 -29.67 -4.09 -14.89
N VAL A 13 -29.20 -3.27 -15.84
CA VAL A 13 -29.39 -3.54 -17.27
C VAL A 13 -28.10 -4.18 -17.76
N GLY A 14 -28.21 -5.42 -18.21
CA GLY A 14 -27.08 -6.26 -18.57
C GLY A 14 -26.30 -5.77 -19.78
N THR A 15 -25.01 -6.08 -19.76
CA THR A 15 -24.18 -6.18 -20.96
C THR A 15 -23.47 -7.53 -20.95
N LEU A 16 -23.84 -8.37 -21.91
CA LEU A 16 -23.19 -9.63 -22.24
C LEU A 16 -21.84 -9.33 -22.90
N GLY A 17 -20.76 -9.85 -22.32
CA GLY A 17 -19.42 -9.79 -22.91
C GLY A 17 -18.36 -10.50 -22.07
N GLY A 18 -18.20 -11.81 -22.26
CA GLY A 18 -16.94 -12.56 -22.14
C GLY A 18 -16.22 -12.61 -20.79
N GLY A 19 -16.60 -13.57 -19.94
CA GLY A 19 -15.92 -13.94 -18.69
C GLY A 19 -16.94 -14.08 -17.56
N ALA A 20 -17.12 -15.27 -16.99
CA ALA A 20 -17.98 -15.40 -15.81
C ALA A 20 -17.36 -14.57 -14.67
N ALA A 21 -18.11 -13.60 -14.15
CA ALA A 21 -17.69 -12.86 -12.95
C ALA A 21 -17.48 -13.85 -11.81
N LEU A 22 -16.29 -13.84 -11.19
CA LEU A 22 -15.95 -14.72 -10.07
C LEU A 22 -16.81 -14.45 -8.83
N PHE A 23 -17.27 -13.22 -8.65
CA PHE A 23 -18.09 -12.78 -7.53
C PHE A 23 -19.33 -12.01 -8.02
N ALA A 24 -20.50 -12.30 -7.44
CA ALA A 24 -21.76 -11.63 -7.76
C ALA A 24 -21.98 -10.39 -6.87
N ALA A 25 -22.83 -9.47 -7.32
CA ALA A 25 -23.22 -8.28 -6.55
C ALA A 25 -23.88 -8.67 -5.22
N THR A 26 -23.53 -7.96 -4.16
CA THR A 26 -23.82 -8.31 -2.77
C THR A 26 -24.73 -7.31 -2.07
N GLY A 27 -24.92 -6.11 -2.64
CA GLY A 27 -25.66 -5.03 -1.99
C GLY A 27 -24.81 -4.22 -1.02
N ASN A 28 -23.55 -4.59 -0.79
CA ASN A 28 -22.56 -3.69 -0.20
C ASN A 28 -21.88 -2.88 -1.32
N PRO A 29 -22.02 -1.54 -1.32
CA PRO A 29 -21.51 -0.71 -2.41
C PRO A 29 -19.98 -0.79 -2.56
N TRP A 30 -19.25 -0.92 -1.46
CA TRP A 30 -17.79 -0.99 -1.46
C TRP A 30 -17.29 -2.30 -2.07
N PHE A 31 -17.90 -3.42 -1.69
CA PHE A 31 -17.58 -4.73 -2.26
C PHE A 31 -17.92 -4.78 -3.75
N ASP A 32 -19.10 -4.28 -4.13
CA ASP A 32 -19.55 -4.32 -5.52
C ASP A 32 -18.69 -3.42 -6.42
N ASP A 33 -18.31 -2.23 -5.95
CA ASP A 33 -17.40 -1.33 -6.67
C ASP A 33 -15.97 -1.91 -6.75
N PHE A 34 -15.48 -2.55 -5.68
CA PHE A 34 -14.19 -3.26 -5.71
C PHE A 34 -14.19 -4.38 -6.75
N VAL A 35 -15.19 -5.29 -6.71
CA VAL A 35 -15.29 -6.41 -7.65
C VAL A 35 -15.40 -5.90 -9.09
N THR A 36 -16.13 -4.81 -9.32
CA THR A 36 -16.22 -4.18 -10.64
C THR A 36 -14.84 -3.70 -11.12
N TYR A 37 -14.09 -3.01 -10.26
CA TYR A 37 -12.74 -2.56 -10.57
C TYR A 37 -11.78 -3.73 -10.82
N ASP A 38 -11.78 -4.71 -9.93
CA ASP A 38 -10.92 -5.88 -9.96
C ASP A 38 -11.16 -6.75 -11.20
N ASN A 39 -12.41 -6.94 -11.62
CA ASN A 39 -12.73 -7.63 -12.87
C ASN A 39 -12.21 -6.88 -14.11
N ALA A 40 -12.22 -5.55 -14.08
CA ALA A 40 -11.77 -4.73 -15.20
C ALA A 40 -10.24 -4.57 -15.25
N LYS A 41 -9.58 -4.50 -14.09
CA LYS A 41 -8.19 -4.02 -13.98
C LYS A 41 -7.30 -4.85 -13.06
N GLY A 42 -7.81 -5.85 -12.34
CA GLY A 42 -7.09 -6.54 -11.28
C GLY A 42 -5.76 -7.16 -11.71
N SER A 43 -5.66 -7.68 -12.94
CA SER A 43 -4.42 -8.28 -13.47
C SER A 43 -3.57 -7.34 -14.34
N THR A 44 -3.87 -6.04 -14.38
CA THR A 44 -3.20 -5.06 -15.27
C THR A 44 -1.70 -4.93 -14.99
N TYR A 45 -1.29 -5.10 -13.73
CA TYR A 45 0.07 -4.81 -13.28
C TYR A 45 0.87 -6.06 -12.91
N THR A 46 0.21 -7.21 -12.79
CA THR A 46 0.77 -8.45 -12.25
C THR A 46 1.98 -8.96 -13.02
N ALA A 47 1.97 -8.83 -14.35
CA ALA A 47 3.06 -9.28 -15.22
C ALA A 47 4.13 -8.20 -15.49
N ARG A 48 4.08 -7.05 -14.82
CA ARG A 48 5.10 -6.00 -14.98
C ARG A 48 6.43 -6.45 -14.39
N THR A 49 7.52 -6.08 -15.05
CA THR A 49 8.90 -6.31 -14.59
C THR A 49 9.50 -5.10 -13.89
N ASP A 50 8.95 -3.91 -14.11
CA ASP A 50 9.37 -2.69 -13.43
C ASP A 50 8.81 -2.67 -12.00
N ALA A 51 9.73 -2.71 -11.05
CA ALA A 51 9.44 -2.82 -9.63
C ALA A 51 8.59 -1.67 -9.07
N ALA A 52 8.64 -0.47 -9.68
CA ALA A 52 7.82 0.65 -9.24
C ALA A 52 6.31 0.37 -9.46
N TYR A 53 5.94 -0.31 -10.54
CA TYR A 53 4.54 -0.73 -10.76
C TYR A 53 4.15 -1.88 -9.83
N LEU A 54 5.06 -2.80 -9.56
CA LEU A 54 4.80 -3.89 -8.63
C LEU A 54 4.55 -3.36 -7.20
N ALA A 55 5.39 -2.43 -6.73
CA ALA A 55 5.26 -1.81 -5.42
C ALA A 55 4.03 -0.90 -5.30
N TRP A 56 3.79 -0.01 -6.26
CA TRP A 56 2.77 1.05 -6.12
C TRP A 56 1.48 0.78 -6.90
N GLN A 57 1.27 -0.44 -7.40
CA GLN A 57 0.02 -0.85 -8.06
C GLN A 57 -0.34 -2.28 -7.66
N GLU A 58 0.48 -3.26 -8.03
CA GLU A 58 0.15 -4.68 -7.80
C GLU A 58 0.06 -5.04 -6.31
N SER A 59 0.95 -4.47 -5.49
CA SER A 59 0.95 -4.73 -4.04
C SER A 59 -0.35 -4.30 -3.35
N TYR A 60 -1.05 -3.28 -3.88
CA TYR A 60 -2.34 -2.84 -3.37
C TYR A 60 -3.45 -3.86 -3.67
N MET A 61 -3.40 -4.50 -4.84
CA MET A 61 -4.32 -5.59 -5.18
C MET A 61 -4.07 -6.81 -4.29
N LEU A 62 -2.80 -7.17 -4.06
CA LEU A 62 -2.44 -8.27 -3.15
C LEU A 62 -2.96 -8.03 -1.72
N ARG A 63 -2.77 -6.82 -1.17
CA ARG A 63 -3.36 -6.43 0.13
C ARG A 63 -4.87 -6.58 0.13
N SER A 64 -5.53 -6.10 -0.92
CA SER A 64 -6.98 -6.15 -1.05
C SER A 64 -7.53 -7.56 -1.03
N TYR A 65 -6.87 -8.51 -1.70
CA TYR A 65 -7.32 -9.91 -1.71
C TYR A 65 -7.22 -10.57 -0.32
N LEU A 66 -6.22 -10.20 0.49
CA LEU A 66 -6.13 -10.67 1.87
C LEU A 66 -7.27 -10.09 2.73
N ASN A 67 -7.53 -8.79 2.63
CA ASN A 67 -8.64 -8.15 3.35
C ASN A 67 -10.00 -8.78 2.98
N LEU A 68 -10.21 -9.08 1.70
CA LEU A 68 -11.45 -9.71 1.23
C LEU A 68 -11.57 -11.16 1.70
N TYR A 69 -10.47 -11.92 1.75
CA TYR A 69 -10.47 -13.23 2.39
C TYR A 69 -10.79 -13.14 3.88
N GLU A 70 -10.17 -12.22 4.62
CA GLU A 70 -10.40 -12.07 6.06
C GLU A 70 -11.89 -11.84 6.38
N VAL A 71 -12.58 -11.07 5.54
CA VAL A 71 -14.01 -10.81 5.71
C VAL A 71 -14.88 -11.97 5.23
N SER A 72 -14.67 -12.44 3.99
CA SER A 72 -15.58 -13.40 3.34
C SER A 72 -15.29 -14.85 3.69
N GLN A 73 -14.07 -15.14 4.14
CA GLN A 73 -13.51 -16.48 4.29
C GLN A 73 -13.49 -17.30 2.99
N ASP A 74 -13.67 -16.65 1.83
CA ASP A 74 -13.64 -17.30 0.52
C ASP A 74 -12.22 -17.47 0.01
N THR A 75 -11.74 -18.72 0.00
CA THR A 75 -10.41 -19.11 -0.47
C THR A 75 -10.15 -18.81 -1.95
N ALA A 76 -11.16 -18.44 -2.74
CA ALA A 76 -10.97 -17.94 -4.10
C ALA A 76 -10.11 -16.66 -4.13
N TRP A 77 -10.24 -15.79 -3.12
CA TRP A 77 -9.38 -14.61 -2.97
C TRP A 77 -7.92 -14.98 -2.72
N LEU A 78 -7.66 -16.00 -1.90
CA LEU A 78 -6.31 -16.51 -1.67
C LEU A 78 -5.72 -17.21 -2.90
N THR A 79 -6.56 -17.90 -3.68
CA THR A 79 -6.13 -18.50 -4.95
C THR A 79 -5.69 -17.42 -5.94
N LYS A 80 -6.49 -16.33 -6.04
CA LYS A 80 -6.13 -15.17 -6.86
C LYS A 80 -4.84 -14.50 -6.36
N PHE A 81 -4.73 -14.30 -5.06
CA PHE A 81 -3.50 -13.82 -4.42
C PHE A 81 -2.28 -14.63 -4.83
N THR A 82 -2.32 -15.97 -4.69
CA THR A 82 -1.15 -16.82 -5.00
C THR A 82 -0.79 -16.78 -6.48
N ASN A 83 -1.76 -16.71 -7.39
CA ASN A 83 -1.48 -16.60 -8.83
C ASN A 83 -0.72 -15.29 -9.15
N HIS A 84 -1.11 -14.21 -8.49
CA HIS A 84 -0.47 -12.91 -8.65
C HIS A 84 0.92 -12.91 -8.00
N ALA A 85 1.03 -13.34 -6.74
CA ALA A 85 2.30 -13.41 -6.02
C ALA A 85 3.34 -14.31 -6.72
N ASP A 86 2.92 -15.46 -7.27
CA ASP A 86 3.77 -16.34 -8.08
C ASP A 86 4.36 -15.61 -9.30
N THR A 87 3.55 -14.81 -9.98
CA THR A 87 3.99 -14.04 -11.16
C THR A 87 4.98 -12.94 -10.75
N VAL A 88 4.67 -12.21 -9.67
CA VAL A 88 5.54 -11.17 -9.12
C VAL A 88 6.90 -11.75 -8.70
N ILE A 89 6.92 -12.82 -7.91
CA ILE A 89 8.16 -13.51 -7.50
C ILE A 89 8.88 -14.11 -8.71
N GLY A 90 8.16 -14.60 -9.72
CA GLY A 90 8.72 -15.09 -10.98
C GLY A 90 9.52 -14.02 -11.74
N ASN A 91 9.13 -12.74 -11.61
CA ASN A 91 9.79 -11.62 -12.27
C ASN A 91 11.07 -11.14 -11.55
N ALA A 92 11.37 -11.64 -10.34
CA ALA A 92 12.60 -11.30 -9.65
C ALA A 92 13.82 -11.98 -10.30
N ILE A 93 14.89 -11.24 -10.55
CA ILE A 93 16.09 -11.73 -11.24
C ILE A 93 17.36 -11.29 -10.50
N ASP A 94 18.45 -12.04 -10.64
CA ASP A 94 19.76 -11.66 -10.12
C ASP A 94 20.57 -11.06 -11.27
N TYR A 95 20.48 -9.74 -11.43
CA TYR A 95 21.13 -9.05 -12.56
C TYR A 95 22.58 -8.66 -12.25
N ASP A 96 22.90 -8.34 -11.00
CA ASP A 96 24.23 -7.92 -10.57
C ASP A 96 25.16 -9.11 -10.24
N GLY A 97 24.62 -10.32 -10.13
CA GLY A 97 25.36 -11.56 -9.94
C GLY A 97 25.80 -11.79 -8.49
N ASP A 98 25.18 -11.12 -7.53
CA ASP A 98 25.50 -11.25 -6.11
C ASP A 98 24.85 -12.47 -5.42
N GLY A 99 23.98 -13.20 -6.15
CA GLY A 99 23.27 -14.38 -5.67
C GLY A 99 21.87 -14.10 -5.14
N TYR A 100 21.43 -12.83 -5.12
CA TYR A 100 20.10 -12.44 -4.68
C TYR A 100 19.21 -12.05 -5.86
N ARG A 101 18.00 -12.64 -5.90
CA ARG A 101 16.98 -12.24 -6.88
C ARG A 101 16.28 -10.98 -6.39
N ASP A 102 16.16 -9.98 -7.25
CA ASP A 102 15.53 -8.71 -6.89
C ASP A 102 14.51 -8.20 -7.92
N TRP A 103 13.77 -7.17 -7.49
CA TRP A 103 12.96 -6.35 -8.36
C TRP A 103 13.62 -4.98 -8.49
N THR A 104 13.95 -4.58 -9.72
CA THR A 104 14.57 -3.29 -9.96
C THR A 104 13.69 -2.35 -10.77
N THR A 105 13.90 -1.06 -10.58
CA THR A 105 13.28 0.00 -11.37
C THR A 105 14.32 1.05 -11.69
N ALA A 106 14.19 1.66 -12.86
CA ALA A 106 14.96 2.86 -13.14
C ALA A 106 14.31 4.08 -12.50
N ARG A 107 13.02 4.09 -12.12
CA ARG A 107 12.22 5.31 -11.87
C ARG A 107 12.80 6.31 -10.88
N TYR A 108 13.45 5.83 -9.81
CA TYR A 108 13.99 6.69 -8.75
C TYR A 108 15.48 6.99 -8.89
N SER A 109 16.15 6.34 -9.84
CA SER A 109 17.59 6.38 -9.99
C SER A 109 18.09 7.74 -10.52
N PRO A 110 19.37 8.09 -10.33
CA PRO A 110 19.95 9.28 -10.93
C PRO A 110 19.74 9.35 -12.44
N ASN A 111 19.49 10.56 -12.95
CA ASN A 111 19.46 10.81 -14.38
C ASN A 111 20.84 11.23 -14.87
N LEU A 112 21.46 10.42 -15.74
CA LEU A 112 22.76 10.72 -16.34
C LEU A 112 22.66 11.68 -17.54
N ALA A 113 21.46 11.90 -18.09
CA ALA A 113 21.26 12.89 -19.14
C ALA A 113 21.31 14.30 -18.51
N LEU A 114 22.33 15.08 -18.88
CA LEU A 114 22.45 16.46 -18.43
C LEU A 114 21.45 17.36 -19.17
N ASN A 115 20.89 18.33 -18.45
CA ASN A 115 19.93 19.29 -18.99
C ASN A 115 18.78 18.58 -19.74
N SER A 116 18.19 17.59 -19.08
CA SER A 116 17.20 16.65 -19.61
C SER A 116 15.93 17.28 -20.18
N GLY A 117 15.50 18.42 -19.63
CA GLY A 117 14.40 19.25 -20.13
C GLY A 117 14.87 20.42 -21.00
N PHE A 118 16.18 20.51 -21.32
CA PHE A 118 16.74 21.52 -22.24
C PHE A 118 16.57 23.00 -21.82
N GLU A 119 16.16 23.24 -20.57
CA GLU A 119 15.84 24.55 -19.99
C GLU A 119 17.05 25.51 -19.98
N THR A 120 18.27 24.97 -19.82
CA THR A 120 19.48 25.80 -19.72
C THR A 120 20.18 25.92 -21.07
N ALA A 121 20.56 27.14 -21.46
CA ALA A 121 21.29 27.40 -22.70
C ALA A 121 22.79 27.11 -22.53
N ASN A 122 23.46 26.71 -23.61
CA ASN A 122 24.91 26.73 -23.66
C ASN A 122 25.41 28.18 -23.54
N SER A 123 26.45 28.40 -22.73
CA SER A 123 26.98 29.74 -22.45
C SER A 123 27.52 30.46 -23.69
N GLY A 124 27.97 29.71 -24.72
CA GLY A 124 28.47 30.25 -25.98
C GLY A 124 27.46 30.23 -27.13
N ASP A 125 26.31 29.57 -26.95
CA ASP A 125 25.27 29.45 -27.98
C ASP A 125 23.88 29.32 -27.34
N ALA A 126 23.13 30.41 -27.36
CA ALA A 126 21.80 30.47 -26.76
C ALA A 126 20.76 29.55 -27.43
N THR A 127 21.04 29.01 -28.62
CA THR A 127 20.18 28.08 -29.35
C THR A 127 20.54 26.62 -29.09
N LEU A 128 21.66 26.34 -28.41
CA LEU A 128 22.09 25.00 -28.04
C LEU A 128 21.76 24.76 -26.56
N PRO A 129 21.17 23.62 -26.17
CA PRO A 129 21.08 23.28 -24.75
C PRO A 129 22.48 23.14 -24.13
N ALA A 130 22.64 23.56 -22.86
CA ALA A 130 23.88 23.36 -22.12
C ALA A 130 24.26 21.86 -22.07
N ASN A 131 25.56 21.56 -22.19
CA ASN A 131 26.15 20.21 -22.25
C ASN A 131 25.84 19.37 -23.50
N TRP A 132 25.16 19.94 -24.49
CA TRP A 132 24.90 19.27 -25.77
C TRP A 132 25.82 19.80 -26.88
N THR A 133 26.12 18.94 -27.84
CA THR A 133 26.96 19.24 -29.02
C THR A 133 26.22 18.88 -30.31
N ARG A 134 26.37 19.72 -31.35
CA ARG A 134 25.83 19.44 -32.68
C ARG A 134 26.76 18.55 -33.48
N SER A 135 26.19 17.65 -34.29
CA SER A 135 26.95 16.84 -35.25
C SER A 135 26.22 16.74 -36.59
N GLY A 136 26.78 17.40 -37.61
CA GLY A 136 26.11 17.57 -38.90
C GLY A 136 24.97 18.59 -38.87
N SER A 137 24.86 19.39 -37.80
CA SER A 137 23.79 20.37 -37.58
C SER A 137 24.26 21.79 -37.31
N THR A 138 23.32 22.72 -37.47
CA THR A 138 23.49 24.16 -37.30
C THR A 138 22.49 24.70 -36.27
N SER A 139 22.61 25.98 -35.91
CA SER A 139 21.66 26.67 -35.03
C SER A 139 20.24 26.78 -35.59
N THR A 140 20.03 26.44 -36.88
CA THR A 140 18.71 26.44 -37.52
C THR A 140 18.17 25.04 -37.81
N THR A 141 18.96 23.99 -37.58
CA THR A 141 18.54 22.60 -37.84
C THR A 141 18.56 21.70 -36.60
N ALA A 142 19.20 22.14 -35.52
CA ALA A 142 19.15 21.50 -34.21
C ALA A 142 19.24 22.59 -33.13
N PHE A 143 18.14 22.89 -32.44
CA PHE A 143 18.13 23.98 -31.47
C PHE A 143 17.12 23.76 -30.36
N ARG A 144 17.38 24.39 -29.21
CA ARG A 144 16.38 24.49 -28.14
C ARG A 144 15.33 25.54 -28.51
N THR A 145 14.09 25.27 -28.19
CA THR A 145 12.95 26.13 -28.54
C THR A 145 11.94 26.19 -27.42
N ASN A 146 11.34 27.37 -27.24
CA ASN A 146 10.22 27.63 -26.34
C ASN A 146 8.94 27.98 -27.12
N ALA A 147 8.90 27.62 -28.40
CA ALA A 147 7.71 27.84 -29.22
C ALA A 147 6.54 27.01 -28.66
N PRO A 148 5.30 27.57 -28.65
CA PRO A 148 4.13 26.84 -28.17
C PRO A 148 3.99 25.47 -28.82
N GLY A 149 3.89 24.44 -27.99
CA GLY A 149 3.77 23.04 -28.41
C GLY A 149 5.09 22.34 -28.74
N ALA A 150 6.24 23.03 -28.78
CA ALA A 150 7.55 22.45 -29.07
C ALA A 150 8.24 21.84 -27.84
N PHE A 151 7.59 21.90 -26.68
CA PHE A 151 7.99 21.29 -25.41
C PHE A 151 6.75 20.75 -24.70
N ILE A 152 6.95 19.94 -23.66
CA ILE A 152 5.91 19.52 -22.74
C ILE A 152 5.83 20.56 -21.63
N PRO A 153 4.76 21.36 -21.56
CA PRO A 153 4.64 22.34 -20.50
C PRO A 153 4.64 21.63 -19.15
N GLY A 154 5.36 22.22 -18.21
CA GLY A 154 5.28 21.84 -16.81
C GLY A 154 3.85 21.94 -16.29
N ASP A 155 3.60 21.30 -15.17
CA ASP A 155 2.39 21.57 -14.38
C ASP A 155 2.43 22.99 -13.79
N ALA A 156 1.40 23.36 -13.02
CA ALA A 156 1.33 24.66 -12.35
C ALA A 156 2.50 24.92 -11.37
N CYS A 157 3.34 23.92 -11.11
CA CYS A 157 4.44 23.93 -10.14
C CYS A 157 5.83 24.01 -10.78
N SER A 158 5.94 23.84 -12.10
CA SER A 158 7.23 23.75 -12.78
C SER A 158 7.29 24.71 -13.96
N SER A 159 8.34 25.52 -14.01
CA SER A 159 8.60 26.45 -15.11
C SER A 159 9.34 25.76 -16.26
N VAL A 160 8.83 24.61 -16.71
CA VAL A 160 9.36 23.93 -17.91
C VAL A 160 8.85 24.69 -19.13
N THR A 161 9.77 25.25 -19.90
CA THR A 161 9.47 26.18 -20.99
C THR A 161 10.25 25.88 -22.26
N TRP A 162 11.12 24.88 -22.26
CA TRP A 162 11.98 24.57 -23.38
C TRP A 162 11.92 23.09 -23.75
N GLY A 163 12.15 22.84 -25.03
CA GLY A 163 12.40 21.51 -25.58
C GLY A 163 13.47 21.63 -26.65
N VAL A 164 13.75 20.54 -27.35
CA VAL A 164 14.66 20.54 -28.50
C VAL A 164 13.89 20.25 -29.77
N GLU A 165 14.19 21.00 -30.82
CA GLU A 165 13.72 20.79 -32.18
C GLU A 165 14.89 20.41 -33.11
N LEU A 166 14.69 19.35 -33.88
CA LEU A 166 15.56 18.90 -34.96
C LEU A 166 14.80 19.02 -36.28
N ILE A 167 15.43 19.56 -37.32
CA ILE A 167 14.81 19.77 -38.65
C ILE A 167 15.65 19.07 -39.70
N THR A 168 15.06 18.13 -40.44
CA THR A 168 15.75 17.39 -41.51
C THR A 168 16.24 18.32 -42.64
N ALA A 169 17.40 18.01 -43.23
CA ALA A 169 18.06 18.85 -44.24
C ALA A 169 18.30 18.15 -45.60
N GLY A 170 17.66 17.00 -45.87
CA GLY A 170 17.69 16.30 -47.16
C GLY A 170 19.01 15.62 -47.59
N ALA A 171 20.14 15.95 -46.97
CA ALA A 171 21.46 15.42 -47.36
C ALA A 171 22.26 14.80 -46.20
N THR A 172 22.03 15.23 -44.95
CA THR A 172 22.81 14.80 -43.79
C THR A 172 21.92 14.60 -42.57
N LEU A 173 22.32 13.67 -41.69
CA LEU A 173 21.65 13.51 -40.40
C LEU A 173 21.91 14.72 -39.51
N GLN A 174 20.83 15.30 -39.02
CA GLN A 174 20.84 16.36 -38.04
C GLN A 174 20.78 15.74 -36.65
N ARG A 175 21.74 16.10 -35.80
CA ARG A 175 22.00 15.40 -34.54
C ARG A 175 22.46 16.33 -33.44
N LEU A 176 22.04 15.98 -32.24
CA LEU A 176 22.59 16.45 -30.98
C LEU A 176 23.12 15.26 -30.18
N TYR A 177 24.21 15.45 -29.47
CA TYR A 177 24.72 14.44 -28.55
C TYR A 177 25.32 15.07 -27.30
N GLN A 178 25.44 14.26 -26.25
CA GLN A 178 26.22 14.57 -25.05
C GLN A 178 26.98 13.32 -24.59
N ASP A 179 28.10 13.53 -23.91
CA ASP A 179 28.86 12.44 -23.28
C ASP A 179 28.16 11.98 -21.99
N ILE A 180 28.26 10.69 -21.67
CA ILE A 180 27.87 10.11 -20.38
C ILE A 180 29.16 9.83 -19.60
N PRO A 181 29.64 10.78 -18.76
CA PRO A 181 31.00 10.73 -18.23
C PRO A 181 31.21 9.65 -17.17
N THR A 182 30.16 9.26 -16.45
CA THR A 182 30.21 8.27 -15.38
C THR A 182 28.97 7.38 -15.43
N TYR A 183 29.18 6.07 -15.43
CA TYR A 183 28.12 5.06 -15.41
C TYR A 183 28.61 3.79 -14.68
N LEU A 184 27.68 2.93 -14.27
CA LEU A 184 27.99 1.60 -13.74
C LEU A 184 28.25 0.62 -14.88
N PRO A 185 29.45 0.05 -14.97
CA PRO A 185 29.81 -0.89 -16.03
C PRO A 185 28.96 -2.16 -16.01
N ASN A 186 28.64 -2.69 -17.19
CA ASN A 186 27.85 -3.93 -17.36
C ASN A 186 26.48 -3.92 -16.68
N HIS A 187 25.99 -2.74 -16.29
CA HIS A 187 24.75 -2.60 -15.54
C HIS A 187 23.58 -2.28 -16.48
N ARG A 188 22.36 -2.61 -16.06
CA ARG A 188 21.14 -2.34 -16.84
C ARG A 188 20.70 -0.89 -16.68
N TYR A 189 20.33 -0.26 -17.78
CA TYR A 189 19.87 1.12 -17.86
C TYR A 189 18.59 1.25 -18.66
N GLU A 190 17.82 2.30 -18.40
CA GLU A 190 16.71 2.76 -19.23
C GLU A 190 17.10 4.06 -19.92
N LEU A 191 16.90 4.12 -21.25
CA LEU A 191 16.76 5.37 -21.98
C LEU A 191 15.27 5.68 -22.07
N ALA A 192 14.82 6.77 -21.45
CA ALA A 192 13.44 7.26 -21.54
C ALA A 192 13.40 8.72 -22.03
N PHE A 193 12.38 9.08 -22.79
CA PHE A 193 12.19 10.44 -23.30
C PHE A 193 10.77 10.66 -23.78
N SER A 194 10.37 11.91 -23.93
CA SER A 194 9.19 12.28 -24.68
C SER A 194 9.57 12.79 -26.06
N ALA A 195 8.79 12.43 -27.07
CA ALA A 195 8.98 12.95 -28.43
C ALA A 195 7.67 13.11 -29.19
N LYS A 196 7.70 13.98 -30.19
CA LYS A 196 6.69 14.07 -31.25
C LYS A 196 7.32 14.50 -32.57
N ASN A 197 6.64 14.24 -33.67
CA ASN A 197 7.10 14.60 -35.02
C ASN A 197 6.11 15.54 -35.70
N GLY A 198 6.63 16.52 -36.42
CA GLY A 198 5.87 17.41 -37.30
C GLY A 198 5.87 16.98 -38.78
N GLY A 199 6.47 15.83 -39.11
CA GLY A 199 6.62 15.36 -40.50
C GLY A 199 6.58 13.85 -40.69
N SER A 200 7.08 13.39 -41.84
CA SER A 200 7.09 11.99 -42.26
C SER A 200 8.24 11.15 -41.67
N VAL A 201 9.32 11.80 -41.24
CA VAL A 201 10.50 11.13 -40.67
C VAL A 201 10.36 10.93 -39.16
N ALA A 202 10.70 9.73 -38.69
CA ALA A 202 10.71 9.41 -37.27
C ALA A 202 11.88 10.09 -36.53
N ALA A 203 11.61 10.60 -35.32
CA ALA A 203 12.62 10.88 -34.31
C ALA A 203 13.36 9.60 -33.91
N ARG A 204 14.60 9.75 -33.47
CA ARG A 204 15.43 8.67 -32.94
C ARG A 204 16.23 9.17 -31.75
N ALA A 205 16.20 8.43 -30.65
CA ALA A 205 17.14 8.59 -29.55
C ALA A 205 17.92 7.28 -29.38
N PHE A 206 19.23 7.36 -29.12
CA PHE A 206 20.06 6.17 -28.98
C PHE A 206 21.28 6.42 -28.10
N VAL A 207 21.78 5.35 -27.48
CA VAL A 207 23.03 5.35 -26.72
C VAL A 207 24.10 4.67 -27.57
N TYR A 208 25.28 5.30 -27.66
CA TYR A 208 26.35 4.90 -28.55
C TYR A 208 27.65 4.75 -27.75
N ASP A 209 28.28 3.58 -27.87
CA ASP A 209 29.64 3.35 -27.40
C ASP A 209 30.60 3.74 -28.52
N ARG A 210 31.26 4.88 -28.34
CA ARG A 210 32.20 5.45 -29.31
C ARG A 210 33.49 4.63 -29.38
N THR A 211 33.91 4.02 -28.27
CA THR A 211 35.13 3.19 -28.20
C THR A 211 35.02 1.98 -29.11
N THR A 212 33.87 1.32 -29.13
CA THR A 212 33.63 0.15 -30.01
C THR A 212 32.89 0.48 -31.30
N SER A 213 32.44 1.73 -31.45
CA SER A 213 31.58 2.20 -32.53
C SER A 213 30.25 1.44 -32.65
N THR A 214 29.64 1.08 -31.51
CA THR A 214 28.41 0.29 -31.46
C THR A 214 27.24 1.08 -30.86
N VAL A 215 26.03 0.85 -31.37
CA VAL A 215 24.80 1.38 -30.76
C VAL A 215 24.34 0.39 -29.70
N LEU A 216 24.35 0.81 -28.43
CA LEU A 216 23.96 -0.02 -27.29
C LEU A 216 22.44 -0.19 -27.19
N GLY A 217 21.70 0.85 -27.54
CA GLY A 217 20.24 0.86 -27.57
C GLY A 217 19.71 1.99 -28.43
N SER A 218 18.58 1.80 -29.11
CA SER A 218 17.98 2.79 -30.01
C SER A 218 16.47 2.69 -30.04
N VAL A 219 15.79 3.84 -29.96
CA VAL A 219 14.33 3.94 -30.02
C VAL A 219 13.92 4.92 -31.11
N PHE A 220 12.88 4.57 -31.85
CA PHE A 220 12.27 5.43 -32.86
C PHE A 220 10.91 5.93 -32.39
N ALA A 221 10.67 7.23 -32.54
CA ALA A 221 9.43 7.88 -32.20
C ALA A 221 8.74 8.38 -33.47
N SER A 222 7.47 7.98 -33.67
CA SER A 222 6.71 8.22 -34.91
C SER A 222 5.34 8.90 -34.70
N SER A 223 5.10 9.50 -33.53
CA SER A 223 3.79 10.10 -33.22
C SER A 223 3.72 11.59 -33.52
N ALA A 224 2.57 12.05 -34.04
CA ALA A 224 2.27 13.49 -34.20
C ALA A 224 1.97 14.19 -32.85
N ASN A 225 1.62 13.42 -31.81
CA ASN A 225 1.39 13.91 -30.46
C ASN A 225 2.58 13.57 -29.57
N TRP A 226 2.78 14.35 -28.50
CA TRP A 226 3.74 13.99 -27.45
C TRP A 226 3.41 12.61 -26.90
N LYS A 227 4.40 11.72 -26.94
CA LYS A 227 4.37 10.41 -26.30
C LYS A 227 5.68 10.16 -25.58
N SER A 228 5.61 9.42 -24.50
CA SER A 228 6.79 8.88 -23.83
C SER A 228 7.22 7.58 -24.49
N TYR A 229 8.53 7.43 -24.62
CA TYR A 229 9.22 6.29 -25.20
C TYR A 229 10.29 5.85 -24.22
N SER A 230 10.51 4.54 -24.09
CA SER A 230 11.66 4.02 -23.36
C SER A 230 12.21 2.73 -23.95
N LEU A 231 13.45 2.41 -23.58
CA LEU A 231 14.15 1.17 -23.92
C LEU A 231 15.17 0.83 -22.84
N GLU A 232 15.20 -0.45 -22.47
CA GLU A 232 16.26 -1.02 -21.64
C GLU A 232 17.48 -1.39 -22.47
N PHE A 233 18.68 -1.13 -21.95
CA PHE A 233 19.96 -1.52 -22.54
C PHE A 233 21.00 -1.77 -21.44
N VAL A 234 22.17 -2.29 -21.81
CA VAL A 234 23.27 -2.58 -20.87
C VAL A 234 24.45 -1.66 -21.18
N MET A 235 24.99 -0.99 -20.15
CA MET A 235 26.21 -0.21 -20.30
C MET A 235 27.42 -1.12 -20.53
N PRO A 236 28.43 -0.68 -21.29
CA PRO A 236 29.60 -1.50 -21.58
C PRO A 236 30.51 -1.64 -20.35
N ALA A 237 31.64 -2.33 -20.51
CA ALA A 237 32.67 -2.39 -19.49
C ALA A 237 33.24 -1.00 -19.15
N ALA A 238 33.97 -0.92 -18.03
CA ALA A 238 34.59 0.33 -17.59
C ALA A 238 35.59 0.85 -18.62
N GLY A 239 35.69 2.18 -18.75
CA GLY A 239 36.66 2.84 -19.62
C GLY A 239 36.22 3.00 -21.08
N HIS A 240 34.95 2.75 -21.40
CA HIS A 240 34.40 3.10 -22.71
C HIS A 240 33.85 4.54 -22.69
N ASP A 241 33.95 5.20 -23.85
CA ASP A 241 33.36 6.51 -24.09
C ASP A 241 31.94 6.33 -24.60
N VAL A 242 30.95 6.62 -23.75
CA VAL A 242 29.54 6.42 -24.05
C VAL A 242 28.84 7.76 -24.25
N GLU A 243 27.96 7.82 -25.25
CA GLU A 243 27.26 9.02 -25.67
C GLU A 243 25.76 8.81 -25.80
N LEU A 244 24.99 9.84 -25.46
CA LEU A 244 23.55 9.91 -25.71
C LEU A 244 23.27 10.79 -26.92
N TRP A 245 22.54 10.26 -27.89
CA TRP A 245 22.28 10.90 -29.17
C TRP A 245 20.80 11.11 -29.44
N LEU A 246 20.45 12.26 -30.02
CA LEU A 246 19.16 12.58 -30.62
C LEU A 246 19.35 12.82 -32.11
N SER A 247 18.50 12.20 -32.94
CA SER A 247 18.54 12.33 -34.40
C SER A 247 17.18 12.11 -35.04
N HIS A 248 17.13 12.16 -36.36
CA HIS A 248 16.07 11.55 -37.16
C HIS A 248 16.52 10.21 -37.77
N ALA A 249 15.55 9.43 -38.27
CA ALA A 249 15.75 8.10 -38.83
C ALA A 249 16.24 8.08 -40.28
N ALA A 250 15.98 9.12 -41.08
CA ALA A 250 16.27 9.14 -42.52
C ALA A 250 16.86 10.47 -42.97
N THR A 251 17.77 10.46 -43.94
CA THR A 251 18.42 11.67 -44.49
C THR A 251 17.71 12.27 -45.69
N THR A 252 16.77 11.55 -46.32
CA THR A 252 16.25 11.83 -47.66
C THR A 252 15.20 12.93 -47.73
N THR A 253 14.63 13.33 -46.60
CA THR A 253 13.59 14.35 -46.50
C THR A 253 14.19 15.64 -45.96
N SER A 254 13.66 16.79 -46.37
CA SER A 254 14.05 18.12 -45.87
C SER A 254 12.82 18.84 -45.34
N GLY A 255 12.97 19.52 -44.20
CA GLY A 255 11.92 20.33 -43.59
C GLY A 255 11.03 19.61 -42.56
N ASP A 256 11.12 18.28 -42.45
CA ASP A 256 10.45 17.55 -41.37
C ASP A 256 11.06 17.91 -40.02
N THR A 257 10.20 18.15 -39.02
CA THR A 257 10.60 18.52 -37.66
C THR A 257 10.36 17.39 -36.67
N MET A 258 11.22 17.31 -35.65
CA MET A 258 11.09 16.39 -34.53
C MET A 258 11.40 17.11 -33.23
N PHE A 259 10.61 16.83 -32.21
CA PHE A 259 10.70 17.46 -30.90
C PHE A 259 11.03 16.44 -29.83
N PHE A 260 11.89 16.83 -28.89
CA PHE A 260 12.33 16.00 -27.77
C PHE A 260 12.20 16.77 -26.46
N ASP A 261 11.83 16.05 -25.40
CA ASP A 261 11.73 16.57 -24.03
C ASP A 261 11.89 15.43 -23.00
N ASN A 262 12.05 15.78 -21.72
CA ASN A 262 12.09 14.85 -20.58
C ASN A 262 13.05 13.66 -20.76
N LEU A 263 14.26 13.93 -21.27
CA LEU A 263 15.24 12.90 -21.57
C LEU A 263 15.87 12.32 -20.31
N ARG A 264 16.01 11.00 -20.27
CA ARG A 264 16.53 10.29 -19.12
C ARG A 264 17.37 9.09 -19.52
N VAL A 265 18.54 8.95 -18.90
CA VAL A 265 19.35 7.73 -18.94
C VAL A 265 19.64 7.33 -17.51
N SER A 266 19.09 6.22 -17.05
CA SER A 266 19.13 5.89 -15.62
C SER A 266 19.32 4.40 -15.36
N PRO A 267 20.13 4.03 -14.36
CA PRO A 267 20.37 2.64 -14.01
C PRO A 267 19.12 2.02 -13.37
N PHE A 268 18.96 0.71 -13.48
CA PHE A 268 17.99 -0.05 -12.69
C PHE A 268 18.58 -0.39 -11.32
N PHE A 269 17.85 -0.09 -10.24
CA PHE A 269 18.22 -0.48 -8.88
C PHE A 269 17.02 -1.05 -8.12
N ALA A 270 17.30 -1.79 -7.06
CA ALA A 270 16.34 -2.16 -6.03
C ALA A 270 16.26 -1.04 -4.97
N TYR A 271 15.17 -1.03 -4.22
CA TYR A 271 14.92 -0.04 -3.18
C TYR A 271 14.20 -0.69 -1.99
N HIS A 272 14.59 -0.37 -0.75
CA HIS A 272 13.96 -0.91 0.46
C HIS A 272 12.44 -0.72 0.45
N VAL A 273 11.97 0.46 0.04
CA VAL A 273 10.53 0.78 -0.03
C VAL A 273 9.81 -0.11 -1.03
N VAL A 274 10.42 -0.40 -2.17
CA VAL A 274 9.83 -1.19 -3.26
C VAL A 274 9.74 -2.65 -2.83
N ASP A 275 10.85 -3.20 -2.34
CA ASP A 275 10.94 -4.56 -1.82
C ASP A 275 9.96 -4.76 -0.64
N GLY A 276 9.87 -3.78 0.25
CA GLY A 276 8.93 -3.78 1.37
C GLY A 276 7.47 -3.71 0.93
N MET A 277 7.13 -2.80 0.00
CA MET A 277 5.75 -2.66 -0.48
C MET A 277 5.26 -3.93 -1.17
N ILE A 278 6.11 -4.60 -1.95
CA ILE A 278 5.80 -5.91 -2.57
C ILE A 278 5.76 -7.02 -1.51
N GLY A 279 6.76 -7.06 -0.63
CA GLY A 279 6.96 -8.13 0.33
C GLY A 279 5.94 -8.17 1.47
N THR A 280 5.43 -7.03 1.91
CA THR A 280 4.49 -6.94 3.05
C THR A 280 3.21 -7.76 2.87
N PRO A 281 2.45 -7.65 1.76
CA PRO A 281 1.28 -8.52 1.55
C PRO A 281 1.68 -10.00 1.42
N ILE A 282 2.83 -10.31 0.84
CA ILE A 282 3.34 -11.70 0.74
C ILE A 282 3.64 -12.25 2.14
N ALA A 283 4.32 -11.49 2.99
CA ALA A 283 4.57 -11.85 4.39
C ALA A 283 3.26 -12.00 5.18
N ALA A 284 2.28 -11.11 4.95
CA ALA A 284 0.97 -11.19 5.58
C ALA A 284 0.22 -12.47 5.21
N PHE A 285 0.31 -12.92 3.95
CA PHE A 285 -0.19 -14.22 3.52
C PHE A 285 0.52 -15.38 4.22
N VAL A 286 1.86 -15.34 4.30
CA VAL A 286 2.65 -16.36 5.01
C VAL A 286 2.18 -16.49 6.46
N ARG A 287 2.01 -15.36 7.16
CA ARG A 287 1.49 -15.34 8.52
C ARG A 287 0.08 -15.91 8.61
N LEU A 288 -0.82 -15.46 7.74
CA LEU A 288 -2.21 -15.91 7.70
C LEU A 288 -2.30 -17.43 7.60
N VAL A 289 -1.54 -18.03 6.68
CA VAL A 289 -1.52 -19.48 6.47
C VAL A 289 -0.92 -20.19 7.68
N ASN A 290 0.19 -19.72 8.24
CA ASN A 290 0.81 -20.32 9.43
C ASN A 290 -0.11 -20.30 10.66
N GLN A 291 -0.81 -19.20 10.91
CA GLN A 291 -1.76 -19.07 12.02
C GLN A 291 -3.04 -19.91 11.82
N ASN A 292 -3.27 -20.41 10.61
CA ASN A 292 -4.47 -21.19 10.25
C ASN A 292 -4.11 -22.49 9.51
N ALA A 293 -2.97 -23.11 9.84
CA ALA A 293 -2.36 -24.18 9.05
C ALA A 293 -3.29 -25.37 8.75
N THR A 294 -4.23 -25.70 9.65
CA THR A 294 -5.23 -26.75 9.40
C THR A 294 -6.26 -26.31 8.35
N ALA A 295 -6.86 -25.12 8.52
CA ALA A 295 -7.90 -24.61 7.64
C ALA A 295 -7.36 -24.21 6.26
N LEU A 296 -6.10 -23.78 6.19
CA LEU A 296 -5.43 -23.29 4.99
C LEU A 296 -4.31 -24.22 4.49
N SER A 297 -4.39 -25.51 4.82
CA SER A 297 -3.37 -26.51 4.47
C SER A 297 -3.05 -26.58 2.97
N SER A 298 -4.01 -26.28 2.09
CA SER A 298 -3.80 -26.21 0.63
C SER A 298 -2.82 -25.12 0.19
N PHE A 299 -2.60 -24.11 1.04
CA PHE A 299 -1.71 -22.98 0.77
C PHE A 299 -0.36 -23.09 1.48
N GLN A 300 -0.14 -24.12 2.31
CA GLN A 300 1.06 -24.24 3.16
C GLN A 300 2.36 -24.27 2.36
N THR A 301 2.41 -25.03 1.25
CA THR A 301 3.61 -25.08 0.40
C THR A 301 3.94 -23.70 -0.16
N LYS A 302 2.94 -22.96 -0.64
CA LYS A 302 3.12 -21.60 -1.15
C LYS A 302 3.62 -20.66 -0.06
N ALA A 303 3.05 -20.72 1.14
CA ALA A 303 3.50 -19.93 2.26
C ALA A 303 4.98 -20.20 2.61
N ASN A 304 5.40 -21.47 2.60
CA ASN A 304 6.79 -21.83 2.86
C ASN A 304 7.74 -21.30 1.76
N ASP A 305 7.36 -21.45 0.48
CA ASP A 305 8.15 -20.97 -0.65
C ASP A 305 8.30 -19.43 -0.62
N TYR A 306 7.21 -18.73 -0.31
CA TYR A 306 7.20 -17.28 -0.20
C TYR A 306 8.03 -16.78 0.98
N GLN A 307 7.92 -17.43 2.14
CA GLN A 307 8.77 -17.13 3.30
C GLN A 307 10.24 -17.27 2.93
N ALA A 308 10.62 -18.41 2.33
CA ALA A 308 12.00 -18.66 1.94
C ALA A 308 12.51 -17.62 0.93
N PHE A 309 11.68 -17.19 -0.01
CA PHE A 309 12.05 -16.14 -0.96
C PHE A 309 12.29 -14.79 -0.27
N LEU A 310 11.39 -14.38 0.62
CA LEU A 310 11.53 -13.13 1.36
C LEU A 310 12.78 -13.12 2.24
N GLU A 311 13.07 -14.22 2.94
CA GLU A 311 14.22 -14.33 3.84
C GLU A 311 15.54 -14.41 3.06
N ASN A 312 15.62 -15.27 2.05
CA ASN A 312 16.88 -15.59 1.37
C ASN A 312 17.25 -14.62 0.25
N HIS A 313 16.30 -13.83 -0.26
CA HIS A 313 16.57 -12.90 -1.36
C HIS A 313 16.21 -11.47 -1.03
N VAL A 314 15.01 -11.22 -0.51
CA VAL A 314 14.54 -9.84 -0.28
C VAL A 314 15.25 -9.21 0.91
N ILE A 315 15.24 -9.86 2.07
CA ILE A 315 15.87 -9.34 3.30
C ILE A 315 17.38 -9.49 3.24
N ALA A 316 17.89 -10.69 2.91
CA ALA A 316 19.32 -11.00 2.95
C ALA A 316 20.18 -10.04 2.10
N LYS A 317 19.70 -9.65 0.91
CA LYS A 317 20.40 -8.74 0.00
C LYS A 317 20.77 -7.40 0.63
N TRP A 318 19.93 -6.85 1.49
CA TRP A 318 20.16 -5.56 2.16
C TRP A 318 21.11 -5.65 3.35
N GLU A 319 21.52 -6.86 3.73
CA GLU A 319 22.23 -7.17 4.97
C GLU A 319 23.53 -7.94 4.74
N ASP A 320 23.80 -8.36 3.50
CA ASP A 320 25.05 -9.01 3.12
C ASP A 320 26.15 -7.97 2.86
N PRO A 321 27.23 -7.93 3.68
CA PRO A 321 28.35 -7.03 3.43
C PRO A 321 29.12 -7.33 2.13
N ALA A 322 28.97 -8.53 1.58
CA ALA A 322 29.59 -8.94 0.32
C ALA A 322 28.66 -8.78 -0.90
N GLY A 323 27.36 -8.54 -0.69
CA GLY A 323 26.37 -8.35 -1.74
C GLY A 323 26.52 -7.01 -2.46
N PHE A 324 25.82 -6.84 -3.57
CA PHE A 324 25.94 -5.64 -4.41
C PHE A 324 25.62 -4.36 -3.62
N TYR A 325 24.53 -4.34 -2.85
CA TYR A 325 24.15 -3.17 -2.06
C TYR A 325 24.89 -3.03 -0.73
N GLY A 326 25.62 -4.06 -0.31
CA GLY A 326 26.23 -4.14 1.01
C GLY A 326 25.22 -4.22 2.16
N ASN A 327 25.73 -4.21 3.38
CA ASN A 327 24.87 -4.13 4.56
C ASN A 327 24.46 -2.67 4.83
N THR A 328 23.17 -2.41 4.66
CA THR A 328 22.55 -1.07 4.82
C THR A 328 21.93 -0.84 6.20
N TRP A 329 21.97 -1.83 7.10
CA TRP A 329 21.44 -1.70 8.45
C TRP A 329 22.43 -1.03 9.40
N VAL A 330 22.01 0.06 10.03
CA VAL A 330 22.78 0.79 11.05
C VAL A 330 22.18 0.55 12.43
N SER A 331 22.96 -0.07 13.32
CA SER A 331 22.61 -0.16 14.75
C SER A 331 23.24 1.01 15.50
N VAL A 332 22.47 2.07 15.75
CA VAL A 332 22.93 3.29 16.43
C VAL A 332 23.23 3.05 17.91
N SER A 333 22.33 2.34 18.60
CA SER A 333 22.44 2.08 20.04
C SER A 333 21.82 0.73 20.41
N ALA A 334 21.71 0.46 21.72
CA ALA A 334 20.96 -0.71 22.21
C ALA A 334 19.48 -0.65 21.84
N THR A 335 18.92 0.55 21.66
CA THR A 335 17.48 0.79 21.47
C THR A 335 17.13 1.47 20.16
N GLU A 336 18.11 1.93 19.37
CA GLU A 336 17.86 2.67 18.12
C GLU A 336 18.70 2.11 16.96
N GLY A 337 18.15 2.24 15.75
CA GLY A 337 18.74 1.79 14.50
C GLY A 337 17.88 2.21 13.31
N TYR A 338 18.43 2.14 12.11
CA TYR A 338 17.75 2.54 10.88
C TYR A 338 18.41 1.89 9.65
N TYR A 339 17.75 1.94 8.50
CA TYR A 339 18.38 1.68 7.21
C TYR A 339 18.95 2.98 6.62
N GLU A 340 20.05 2.86 5.89
CA GLU A 340 20.66 3.94 5.11
C GLU A 340 20.78 3.56 3.63
N GLU A 341 21.14 4.52 2.79
CA GLU A 341 21.47 4.25 1.39
C GLU A 341 22.69 3.32 1.25
N PRO A 342 22.75 2.52 0.18
CA PRO A 342 23.96 1.76 -0.17
C PRO A 342 25.19 2.68 -0.29
N ALA A 343 26.19 2.51 0.56
CA ALA A 343 27.37 3.40 0.59
C ALA A 343 28.23 3.35 -0.68
N GLY A 344 28.12 2.29 -1.48
CA GLY A 344 28.91 2.08 -2.70
C GLY A 344 28.32 2.70 -3.97
N TYR A 345 27.04 3.08 -3.96
CA TYR A 345 26.29 3.43 -5.17
C TYR A 345 25.32 4.58 -4.93
N ASP A 346 25.31 5.55 -5.84
CA ASP A 346 24.26 6.56 -5.88
C ASP A 346 23.01 5.97 -6.54
N THR A 347 22.04 5.57 -5.71
CA THR A 347 20.81 4.91 -6.17
C THR A 347 19.62 5.86 -6.26
N PHE A 348 19.69 7.12 -5.79
CA PHE A 348 18.56 8.03 -5.76
C PHE A 348 18.79 9.29 -6.61
N SER A 349 17.74 9.76 -7.30
CA SER A 349 17.75 11.04 -8.02
C SER A 349 17.70 12.24 -7.07
N SER A 350 18.76 12.40 -6.28
CA SER A 350 18.84 13.27 -5.12
C SER A 350 20.25 13.86 -5.01
N ASN A 351 20.37 15.08 -4.50
CA ASN A 351 21.67 15.63 -4.07
C ASN A 351 21.95 15.38 -2.57
N THR A 352 21.03 14.69 -1.89
CA THR A 352 21.07 14.36 -0.48
C THR A 352 21.33 12.87 -0.37
N SER A 353 22.41 12.48 0.32
CA SER A 353 22.59 11.09 0.72
C SER A 353 21.82 10.83 2.02
N PHE A 354 20.94 9.85 1.99
CA PHE A 354 20.10 9.51 3.13
C PHE A 354 20.77 8.50 4.07
N SER A 355 21.24 9.01 5.21
CA SER A 355 21.59 8.22 6.40
C SER A 355 21.08 8.98 7.63
N PRO A 356 19.89 8.62 8.16
CA PRO A 356 19.00 7.52 7.77
C PRO A 356 18.22 7.75 6.47
N LEU A 357 17.69 6.67 5.89
CA LEU A 357 16.61 6.70 4.90
C LEU A 357 15.37 7.42 5.47
N PRO A 358 14.53 8.02 4.60
CA PRO A 358 13.19 8.45 4.99
C PRO A 358 12.37 7.32 5.63
N HIS A 359 11.43 7.68 6.50
CA HIS A 359 10.74 6.73 7.38
C HIS A 359 10.00 5.64 6.58
N ASN A 360 9.17 6.02 5.62
CA ASN A 360 8.44 5.10 4.77
C ASN A 360 9.34 4.08 4.05
N GLN A 361 10.56 4.49 3.67
CA GLN A 361 11.49 3.60 2.97
C GLN A 361 12.07 2.52 3.88
N SER A 362 12.41 2.88 5.12
CA SER A 362 12.83 1.90 6.13
C SER A 362 11.67 1.02 6.57
N PHE A 363 10.51 1.63 6.82
CA PHE A 363 9.35 0.99 7.42
C PHE A 363 8.73 -0.09 6.54
N ALA A 364 8.70 0.10 5.22
CA ALA A 364 8.17 -0.93 4.33
C ALA A 364 8.92 -2.26 4.47
N LEU A 365 10.26 -2.25 4.45
CA LEU A 365 11.07 -3.48 4.59
C LEU A 365 11.05 -4.01 6.03
N LEU A 366 11.06 -3.13 7.03
CA LEU A 366 10.93 -3.53 8.44
C LEU A 366 9.55 -4.12 8.75
N GLY A 367 8.50 -3.72 8.02
CA GLY A 367 7.18 -4.33 8.07
C GLY A 367 7.21 -5.80 7.68
N VAL A 368 7.93 -6.16 6.61
CA VAL A 368 8.16 -7.55 6.20
C VAL A 368 8.81 -8.34 7.33
N GLN A 369 9.91 -7.82 7.88
CA GLN A 369 10.64 -8.46 8.98
C GLN A 369 9.77 -8.62 10.24
N SER A 370 9.01 -7.59 10.63
CA SER A 370 8.10 -7.65 11.78
C SER A 370 7.03 -8.72 11.59
N ILE A 371 6.45 -8.84 10.39
CA ILE A 371 5.45 -9.88 10.12
C ILE A 371 6.08 -11.27 10.14
N LEU A 372 7.27 -11.45 9.55
CA LEU A 372 7.95 -12.74 9.54
C LEU A 372 8.42 -13.18 10.93
N TYR A 373 8.75 -12.25 11.82
CA TYR A 373 9.02 -12.56 13.23
C TYR A 373 7.84 -13.28 13.90
N GLU A 374 6.60 -12.88 13.61
CA GLU A 374 5.39 -13.55 14.13
C GLU A 374 5.26 -15.00 13.60
N VAL A 375 5.97 -15.35 12.53
CA VAL A 375 5.97 -16.69 11.90
C VAL A 375 7.12 -17.55 12.42
N ASN A 376 8.34 -17.01 12.43
CA ASN A 376 9.57 -17.77 12.65
C ASN A 376 10.26 -17.50 14.00
N ALA A 377 9.75 -16.55 14.79
CA ALA A 377 10.34 -16.06 16.04
C ALA A 377 11.81 -15.58 15.93
N ASN A 378 12.26 -15.16 14.75
CA ASN A 378 13.60 -14.63 14.53
C ASN A 378 13.78 -13.28 15.23
N SER A 379 14.40 -13.31 16.42
CA SER A 379 14.58 -12.13 17.25
C SER A 379 15.35 -10.98 16.58
N ALA A 380 16.18 -11.24 15.56
CA ALA A 380 16.89 -10.19 14.85
C ALA A 380 15.92 -9.29 14.06
N TYR A 381 14.91 -9.87 13.42
CA TYR A 381 13.87 -9.13 12.69
C TYR A 381 13.09 -8.20 13.61
N ARG A 382 12.64 -8.74 14.77
CA ARG A 382 11.98 -7.94 15.78
C ARG A 382 12.89 -6.83 16.32
N GLN A 383 14.14 -7.13 16.65
CA GLN A 383 15.06 -6.13 17.21
C GLN A 383 15.29 -4.96 16.25
N LYS A 384 15.39 -5.21 14.94
CA LYS A 384 15.54 -4.13 13.94
C LYS A 384 14.27 -3.28 13.86
N ALA A 385 13.10 -3.90 13.79
CA ALA A 385 11.83 -3.20 13.77
C ALA A 385 11.64 -2.34 15.05
N ASP A 386 11.86 -2.93 16.23
CA ASP A 386 11.75 -2.24 17.53
C ASP A 386 12.74 -1.05 17.62
N LYS A 387 13.98 -1.23 17.14
CA LYS A 387 15.00 -0.17 17.15
C LYS A 387 14.64 1.00 16.24
N CYS A 388 14.17 0.73 15.03
CA CYS A 388 13.79 1.79 14.10
C CYS A 388 12.50 2.50 14.53
N ALA A 389 11.54 1.75 15.03
CA ALA A 389 10.33 2.33 15.61
C ALA A 389 10.62 3.20 16.84
N THR A 390 11.54 2.79 17.71
CA THR A 390 11.96 3.61 18.85
C THR A 390 12.65 4.89 18.40
N PHE A 391 13.54 4.81 17.40
CA PHE A 391 14.16 5.97 16.79
C PHE A 391 13.11 6.96 16.25
N PHE A 392 12.10 6.47 15.52
CA PHE A 392 11.00 7.30 15.04
C PHE A 392 10.12 7.86 16.15
N ALA A 393 9.78 7.06 17.16
CA ALA A 393 8.99 7.51 18.30
C ALA A 393 9.63 8.70 19.02
N ASN A 394 10.97 8.73 19.10
CA ASN A 394 11.73 9.86 19.66
C ASN A 394 11.71 11.12 18.78
N LEU A 395 11.31 11.02 17.51
CA LEU A 395 11.18 12.13 16.58
C LEU A 395 9.75 12.69 16.48
N LEU A 396 8.76 11.98 17.02
CA LEU A 396 7.37 12.41 17.00
C LEU A 396 7.19 13.72 17.77
N THR A 397 6.48 14.66 17.16
CA THR A 397 6.07 15.90 17.82
C THR A 397 4.55 15.92 18.00
N THR A 398 4.07 16.62 19.01
CA THR A 398 2.62 16.75 19.26
C THR A 398 2.09 18.08 18.73
N GLN A 399 0.94 18.04 18.07
CA GLN A 399 0.16 19.20 17.65
C GLN A 399 -1.23 19.09 18.30
N GLY A 400 -1.42 19.73 19.46
CA GLY A 400 -2.60 19.47 20.29
C GLY A 400 -2.63 18.02 20.77
N ALA A 401 -3.71 17.29 20.49
CA ALA A 401 -3.85 15.86 20.78
C ALA A 401 -3.24 14.93 19.72
N ALA A 402 -2.83 15.48 18.56
CA ALA A 402 -2.34 14.70 17.43
C ALA A 402 -0.82 14.56 17.42
N TYR A 403 -0.32 13.55 16.70
CA TYR A 403 1.08 13.51 16.28
C TYR A 403 1.28 14.29 14.97
N SER A 404 2.47 14.86 14.82
CA SER A 404 2.98 15.41 13.57
C SER A 404 4.44 15.01 13.43
N TRP A 405 4.84 14.60 12.22
CA TRP A 405 6.19 14.13 11.94
C TRP A 405 6.66 14.58 10.57
N LYS A 406 7.97 14.45 10.36
CA LYS A 406 8.64 14.77 9.09
C LYS A 406 8.85 13.50 8.29
N TYR A 407 9.05 13.65 6.98
CA TYR A 407 9.38 12.57 6.05
C TYR A 407 10.67 11.80 6.44
N GLY A 408 11.60 12.49 7.07
CA GLY A 408 12.84 11.91 7.58
C GLY A 408 13.62 12.94 8.38
N THR A 409 14.88 12.64 8.67
CA THR A 409 15.75 13.51 9.50
C THR A 409 16.79 14.29 8.70
N HIS A 410 16.88 14.08 7.39
CA HIS A 410 17.84 14.79 6.54
C HIS A 410 17.58 16.30 6.52
N THR A 411 18.62 17.07 6.18
CA THR A 411 18.51 18.53 6.12
C THR A 411 17.46 18.93 5.07
N GLY A 412 16.49 19.75 5.48
CA GLY A 412 15.40 20.17 4.61
C GLY A 412 14.22 19.19 4.52
N ALA A 413 14.22 18.10 5.30
CA ALA A 413 13.10 17.17 5.36
C ALA A 413 11.77 17.90 5.63
N LYS A 414 10.80 17.64 4.75
CA LYS A 414 9.45 18.21 4.82
C LYS A 414 8.63 17.52 5.90
N ILE A 415 7.50 18.13 6.27
CA ILE A 415 6.46 17.42 7.02
C ILE A 415 6.01 16.21 6.18
N GLU A 416 5.63 15.12 6.83
CA GLU A 416 5.13 13.94 6.12
C GLU A 416 3.86 14.28 5.33
N ASP A 417 3.74 13.74 4.13
CA ASP A 417 2.52 13.87 3.33
C ASP A 417 1.53 12.74 3.61
N ALA A 418 0.25 13.01 3.38
CA ALA A 418 -0.84 12.08 3.69
C ALA A 418 -0.77 10.78 2.87
N SER A 419 -0.11 10.79 1.69
CA SER A 419 0.06 9.58 0.87
C SER A 419 1.12 8.66 1.48
N HIS A 420 2.33 9.17 1.73
CA HIS A 420 3.41 8.38 2.33
C HIS A 420 3.11 7.93 3.76
N ALA A 421 2.39 8.74 4.54
CA ALA A 421 1.94 8.38 5.88
C ALA A 421 1.14 7.05 5.92
N ASN A 422 0.51 6.61 4.82
CA ASN A 422 -0.14 5.30 4.78
C ASN A 422 0.86 4.16 5.06
N VAL A 423 2.10 4.25 4.54
CA VAL A 423 3.15 3.24 4.75
C VAL A 423 3.63 3.29 6.21
N ASP A 424 3.77 4.48 6.77
CA ASP A 424 4.15 4.65 8.17
C ASP A 424 3.11 4.02 9.10
N LEU A 425 1.83 4.31 8.86
CA LEU A 425 0.72 3.80 9.66
C LEU A 425 0.56 2.29 9.53
N GLU A 426 0.83 1.69 8.37
CA GLU A 426 0.83 0.23 8.20
C GLU A 426 1.87 -0.41 9.14
N PHE A 427 3.08 0.15 9.19
CA PHE A 427 4.15 -0.35 10.06
C PHE A 427 3.83 -0.12 11.55
N ILE A 428 3.42 1.10 11.92
CA ILE A 428 3.08 1.48 13.30
C ILE A 428 1.94 0.62 13.84
N THR A 429 0.87 0.43 13.05
CA THR A 429 -0.29 -0.38 13.43
C THR A 429 0.10 -1.85 13.56
N SER A 430 0.99 -2.37 12.69
CA SER A 430 1.48 -3.75 12.82
C SER A 430 2.28 -3.96 14.11
N LEU A 431 3.16 -3.02 14.48
CA LEU A 431 3.91 -3.10 15.73
C LEU A 431 3.02 -2.99 16.97
N HIS A 432 2.04 -2.10 16.94
CA HIS A 432 1.05 -2.00 18.00
C HIS A 432 0.28 -3.32 18.21
N ARG A 433 -0.17 -3.96 17.13
CA ARG A 433 -0.80 -5.29 17.19
C ARG A 433 0.13 -6.33 17.80
N GLY A 434 1.42 -6.28 17.47
CA GLY A 434 2.45 -7.16 18.08
C GLY A 434 2.77 -6.84 19.54
N GLY A 435 2.24 -5.75 20.10
CA GLY A 435 2.56 -5.29 21.46
C GLY A 435 3.98 -4.71 21.56
N HIS A 436 4.45 -4.06 20.50
CA HIS A 436 5.81 -3.53 20.38
C HIS A 436 5.80 -2.01 20.18
N VAL A 437 6.68 -1.31 20.91
CA VAL A 437 6.99 0.14 20.83
C VAL A 437 5.78 1.09 20.97
N PHE A 438 4.82 1.05 20.06
CA PHE A 438 3.63 1.90 20.04
C PHE A 438 2.49 1.32 20.87
N THR A 439 1.94 2.17 21.72
CA THR A 439 0.79 1.86 22.57
C THR A 439 -0.51 2.31 21.93
N GLY A 440 -1.65 1.87 22.46
CA GLY A 440 -2.93 2.36 21.97
C GLY A 440 -3.11 3.87 22.14
N ALA A 441 -2.49 4.46 23.18
CA ALA A 441 -2.46 5.91 23.36
C ALA A 441 -1.68 6.63 22.24
N ASP A 442 -0.65 6.00 21.68
CA ASP A 442 0.05 6.53 20.50
C ASP A 442 -0.84 6.48 19.27
N LEU A 443 -1.54 5.36 19.07
CA LEU A 443 -2.45 5.21 17.94
C LEU A 443 -3.63 6.19 18.02
N THR A 444 -4.16 6.48 19.21
CA THR A 444 -5.13 7.57 19.38
C THR A 444 -4.60 8.92 18.91
N LYS A 445 -3.31 9.23 19.09
CA LYS A 445 -2.71 10.48 18.60
C LYS A 445 -2.52 10.46 17.09
N PHE A 446 -2.16 9.33 16.48
CA PHE A 446 -2.14 9.19 15.02
C PHE A 446 -3.54 9.31 14.42
N THR A 447 -4.56 8.78 15.10
CA THR A 447 -5.96 8.96 14.71
C THR A 447 -6.37 10.43 14.80
N ALA A 448 -5.98 11.13 15.87
CA ALA A 448 -6.21 12.56 16.00
C ALA A 448 -5.50 13.38 14.90
N THR A 449 -4.36 12.91 14.37
CA THR A 449 -3.73 13.52 13.19
C THR A 449 -4.70 13.53 12.00
N LEU A 450 -5.37 12.40 11.74
CA LEU A 450 -6.38 12.31 10.70
C LEU A 450 -7.58 13.20 10.98
N THR A 451 -8.20 13.06 12.15
CA THR A 451 -9.51 13.66 12.45
C THR A 451 -9.44 15.16 12.74
N ASP A 452 -8.34 15.65 13.30
CA ASP A 452 -8.25 17.02 13.80
C ASP A 452 -7.51 17.96 12.83
N TYR A 453 -6.66 17.41 11.96
CA TYR A 453 -5.77 18.21 11.10
C TYR A 453 -5.83 17.83 9.63
N VAL A 454 -5.71 16.55 9.29
CA VAL A 454 -5.66 16.14 7.88
C VAL A 454 -7.04 16.27 7.23
N TRP A 455 -8.10 15.84 7.92
CA TRP A 455 -9.48 16.00 7.43
C TRP A 455 -9.94 17.47 7.50
N ASP A 456 -10.58 17.93 6.43
CA ASP A 456 -11.14 19.28 6.32
C ASP A 456 -12.42 19.53 7.16
N GLY A 457 -12.91 18.53 7.88
CA GLY A 457 -14.15 18.60 8.69
C GLY A 457 -15.44 18.42 7.89
N SER A 458 -15.37 18.22 6.57
CA SER A 458 -16.54 18.02 5.71
C SER A 458 -17.08 16.60 5.83
N THR A 459 -18.34 16.45 6.22
CA THR A 459 -19.05 15.15 6.32
C THR A 459 -19.82 14.77 5.06
N SER A 460 -19.91 15.68 4.08
CA SER A 460 -20.65 15.46 2.82
C SER A 460 -19.74 15.31 1.60
N ALA A 461 -18.57 15.95 1.63
CA ALA A 461 -17.51 15.83 0.64
C ALA A 461 -16.16 15.97 1.36
N PRO A 462 -15.73 14.95 2.12
CA PRO A 462 -14.48 15.00 2.88
C PRO A 462 -13.30 15.16 1.95
N GLN A 463 -12.34 15.99 2.36
CA GLN A 463 -11.04 16.10 1.70
C GLN A 463 -9.92 15.99 2.74
N LEU A 464 -8.74 15.51 2.30
CA LEU A 464 -7.57 15.36 3.16
C LEU A 464 -6.46 16.31 2.74
N HIS A 465 -6.06 17.22 3.62
CA HIS A 465 -4.90 18.08 3.39
C HIS A 465 -3.66 17.25 3.05
N ASN A 466 -2.81 17.79 2.18
CA ASN A 466 -1.67 17.03 1.67
C ASN A 466 -0.65 16.61 2.73
N HIS A 467 -0.52 17.34 3.86
CA HIS A 467 0.44 17.03 4.91
C HIS A 467 -0.23 16.70 6.25
N VAL A 468 0.44 15.87 7.06
CA VAL A 468 -0.05 15.38 8.36
C VAL A 468 -0.31 16.49 9.38
N ASN A 469 0.20 17.70 9.17
CA ASN A 469 -0.07 18.87 10.02
C ASN A 469 -1.30 19.69 9.60
N GLY A 470 -2.08 19.21 8.61
CA GLY A 470 -3.27 19.88 8.10
C GLY A 470 -2.98 21.02 7.13
N THR A 471 -1.88 20.93 6.38
CA THR A 471 -1.52 21.95 5.39
C THR A 471 -1.27 21.36 4.01
N LYS A 472 -1.45 22.19 2.99
CA LYS A 472 -0.99 21.93 1.63
C LYS A 472 0.54 21.67 1.54
N GLY A 473 1.31 22.28 2.43
CA GLY A 473 2.78 22.34 2.37
C GLY A 473 3.28 22.88 1.03
N SER A 474 4.27 22.21 0.43
CA SER A 474 4.92 22.67 -0.81
C SER A 474 4.20 22.30 -2.11
N TYR A 475 3.08 21.58 -2.05
CA TYR A 475 2.31 21.22 -3.26
C TYR A 475 1.57 22.44 -3.83
N CYS A 476 1.23 22.41 -5.12
CA CYS A 476 0.53 23.53 -5.75
C CYS A 476 -0.93 23.57 -5.39
N THR A 477 -1.59 22.43 -5.49
CA THR A 477 -2.95 22.17 -5.02
C THR A 477 -2.91 21.53 -3.65
N ASP A 478 -4.01 21.65 -2.93
CA ASP A 478 -4.25 20.87 -1.72
C ASP A 478 -5.23 19.76 -2.07
N PHE A 479 -5.34 18.75 -1.21
CA PHE A 479 -6.27 17.64 -1.36
C PHE A 479 -5.94 16.61 -2.45
N ASP A 480 -4.69 16.58 -2.93
CA ASP A 480 -4.22 15.72 -4.02
C ASP A 480 -4.31 14.23 -3.68
N PHE A 481 -4.16 13.88 -2.39
CA PHE A 481 -4.13 12.49 -1.91
C PHE A 481 -5.41 12.09 -1.18
N SER A 482 -6.51 12.85 -1.31
CA SER A 482 -7.70 12.70 -0.45
C SER A 482 -8.23 11.26 -0.35
N ARG A 483 -8.20 10.52 -1.47
CA ARG A 483 -8.76 9.17 -1.58
C ARG A 483 -7.75 8.05 -1.26
N GLU A 484 -6.47 8.38 -1.04
CA GLU A 484 -5.44 7.41 -0.70
C GLU A 484 -5.41 7.18 0.83
N MET A 485 -6.35 6.38 1.33
CA MET A 485 -6.57 6.17 2.77
C MET A 485 -6.33 4.73 3.25
N TRP A 486 -5.63 3.89 2.48
CA TRP A 486 -5.46 2.47 2.80
C TRP A 486 -4.70 2.21 4.13
N GLY A 487 -3.80 3.09 4.55
CA GLY A 487 -3.16 3.06 5.88
C GLY A 487 -3.88 3.89 6.94
N TRP A 488 -4.76 4.81 6.53
CA TRP A 488 -5.55 5.67 7.43
C TRP A 488 -6.84 5.00 7.93
N VAL A 489 -7.57 4.28 7.06
CA VAL A 489 -8.83 3.59 7.42
C VAL A 489 -8.67 2.59 8.57
N PRO A 490 -7.57 1.81 8.68
CA PRO A 490 -7.35 0.94 9.84
C PRO A 490 -7.40 1.64 11.21
N LEU A 491 -7.19 2.96 11.26
CA LEU A 491 -7.35 3.74 12.49
C LEU A 491 -8.80 3.80 12.99
N ALA A 492 -9.76 3.29 12.21
CA ALA A 492 -11.15 3.04 12.62
C ALA A 492 -11.26 2.12 13.85
N GLN A 493 -10.21 1.34 14.14
CA GLN A 493 -10.06 0.62 15.41
C GLN A 493 -10.14 1.57 16.63
N PHE A 494 -9.58 2.77 16.52
CA PHE A 494 -9.44 3.73 17.60
C PHE A 494 -10.54 4.79 17.56
N ASP A 495 -10.88 5.28 16.36
CA ASP A 495 -12.01 6.19 16.14
C ASP A 495 -12.74 5.85 14.81
N PRO A 496 -14.02 5.45 14.85
CA PRO A 496 -14.83 5.17 13.66
C PRO A 496 -14.88 6.31 12.64
N MET A 497 -14.58 7.54 13.05
CA MET A 497 -14.52 8.68 12.13
C MET A 497 -13.57 8.44 10.96
N ALA A 498 -12.45 7.73 11.17
CA ALA A 498 -11.53 7.36 10.09
C ALA A 498 -12.25 6.58 8.96
N TRP A 499 -13.15 5.67 9.33
CA TRP A 499 -13.97 4.94 8.36
C TRP A 499 -15.00 5.86 7.69
N TYR A 500 -15.72 6.69 8.46
CA TYR A 500 -16.74 7.58 7.90
C TYR A 500 -16.16 8.61 6.92
N ILE A 501 -14.96 9.13 7.18
CA ILE A 501 -14.23 10.00 6.26
C ILE A 501 -13.99 9.26 4.93
N GLY A 502 -13.40 8.07 4.97
CA GLY A 502 -13.14 7.28 3.75
C GLY A 502 -14.43 6.88 3.02
N ALA A 503 -15.42 6.35 3.73
CA ALA A 503 -16.70 5.92 3.16
C ALA A 503 -17.43 7.06 2.45
N ALA A 504 -17.40 8.28 3.01
CA ALA A 504 -18.05 9.44 2.40
C ALA A 504 -17.38 9.85 1.07
N GLN A 505 -16.06 9.68 0.92
CA GLN A 505 -15.35 9.97 -0.34
C GLN A 505 -15.73 9.01 -1.47
N TYR A 506 -15.97 7.74 -1.16
CA TYR A 506 -16.34 6.72 -2.15
C TYR A 506 -17.85 6.52 -2.30
N ALA A 507 -18.67 7.15 -1.47
CA ALA A 507 -20.12 6.94 -1.51
C ALA A 507 -20.70 7.10 -2.92
N ALA A 508 -20.21 8.07 -3.70
CA ALA A 508 -20.67 8.38 -5.05
C ALA A 508 -19.63 8.07 -6.15
N THR A 509 -18.46 7.58 -5.80
CA THR A 509 -17.29 7.54 -6.69
C THR A 509 -16.66 6.17 -6.61
N ALA A 510 -16.59 5.46 -7.74
CA ALA A 510 -15.89 4.19 -7.85
C ALA A 510 -14.37 4.40 -7.83
N PRO A 511 -13.57 3.40 -7.39
CA PRO A 511 -12.12 3.49 -7.41
C PRO A 511 -11.62 3.61 -8.86
N SER A 512 -10.60 4.44 -9.04
CA SER A 512 -10.02 4.75 -10.35
C SER A 512 -8.66 4.08 -10.58
N ASP A 513 -7.95 3.74 -9.49
CA ASP A 513 -6.65 3.09 -9.46
C ASP A 513 -6.54 2.03 -8.33
N PRO A 514 -5.44 1.26 -8.26
CA PRO A 514 -5.27 0.20 -7.25
C PRO A 514 -5.11 0.70 -5.81
N SER A 515 -4.57 1.90 -5.58
CA SER A 515 -4.48 2.49 -4.23
C SER A 515 -5.87 2.75 -3.68
N GLU A 516 -6.75 3.32 -4.51
CA GLU A 516 -8.16 3.51 -4.17
C GLU A 516 -8.90 2.17 -3.96
N ALA A 517 -8.57 1.14 -4.74
CA ALA A 517 -9.11 -0.21 -4.54
C ALA A 517 -8.67 -0.82 -3.19
N ALA A 518 -7.42 -0.58 -2.76
CA ALA A 518 -6.96 -0.96 -1.42
C ALA A 518 -7.73 -0.22 -0.33
N THR A 519 -7.97 1.10 -0.48
CA THR A 519 -8.83 1.85 0.44
C THR A 519 -10.22 1.22 0.56
N LEU A 520 -10.85 0.82 -0.55
CA LEU A 520 -12.15 0.12 -0.53
C LEU A 520 -12.07 -1.20 0.24
N SER A 521 -11.00 -1.98 0.06
CA SER A 521 -10.83 -3.23 0.79
C SER A 521 -10.78 -3.02 2.31
N GLU A 522 -10.16 -1.94 2.78
CA GLU A 522 -10.15 -1.56 4.19
C GLU A 522 -11.53 -1.04 4.65
N LEU A 523 -12.25 -0.29 3.82
CA LEU A 523 -13.63 0.11 4.13
C LEU A 523 -14.54 -1.11 4.30
N ILE A 524 -14.37 -2.16 3.48
CA ILE A 524 -15.11 -3.41 3.62
C ILE A 524 -14.75 -4.11 4.94
N LYS A 525 -13.46 -4.14 5.30
CA LYS A 525 -12.95 -4.78 6.51
C LYS A 525 -13.42 -4.08 7.80
N TRP A 526 -13.45 -2.76 7.79
CA TRP A 526 -13.78 -1.91 8.94
C TRP A 526 -15.23 -1.40 8.94
N ASP A 527 -16.10 -1.94 8.08
CA ASP A 527 -17.50 -1.53 7.94
C ASP A 527 -18.27 -1.63 9.28
N PRO A 528 -18.82 -0.54 9.83
CA PRO A 528 -19.55 -0.53 11.11
C PRO A 528 -20.90 -1.24 11.05
N VAL A 529 -21.40 -1.59 9.86
CA VAL A 529 -22.55 -2.51 9.71
C VAL A 529 -22.22 -3.91 10.24
N LYS A 530 -20.94 -4.19 10.52
CA LYS A 530 -20.45 -5.39 11.18
C LYS A 530 -20.02 -5.13 12.61
N LEU A 531 -19.72 -6.22 13.30
CA LEU A 531 -18.84 -6.16 14.46
C LEU A 531 -17.39 -5.89 14.00
N THR A 532 -16.71 -5.03 14.73
CA THR A 532 -15.28 -4.76 14.60
C THR A 532 -14.50 -5.66 15.56
N ASN A 533 -13.26 -6.02 15.21
CA ASN A 533 -12.41 -6.90 16.02
C ASN A 533 -13.10 -8.24 16.39
N GLN A 534 -13.64 -8.94 15.38
CA GLN A 534 -14.49 -10.12 15.52
C GLN A 534 -13.78 -11.35 16.11
N GLY A 535 -12.48 -11.49 15.82
CA GLY A 535 -11.60 -12.52 16.40
C GLY A 535 -10.85 -12.06 17.66
N PHE A 536 -11.18 -10.88 18.19
CA PHE A 536 -10.58 -10.34 19.42
C PHE A 536 -9.07 -10.07 19.38
N GLU A 537 -8.40 -10.18 18.23
CA GLU A 537 -6.95 -10.04 18.06
C GLU A 537 -6.38 -8.69 18.52
N LEU A 538 -7.19 -7.64 18.54
CA LEU A 538 -6.76 -6.29 18.85
C LEU A 538 -7.11 -5.92 20.30
N ALA A 539 -6.16 -5.29 20.99
CA ALA A 539 -6.32 -4.82 22.37
C ALA A 539 -7.01 -3.46 22.44
N ASP A 540 -7.82 -3.24 23.46
CA ASP A 540 -8.29 -1.91 23.79
C ASP A 540 -7.08 -1.01 24.12
N PRO A 541 -7.06 0.24 23.63
CA PRO A 541 -5.94 1.14 23.83
C PRO A 541 -5.58 1.41 25.29
N ALA A 542 -6.58 1.40 26.17
CA ALA A 542 -6.43 1.70 27.59
C ALA A 542 -6.39 0.44 28.47
N ASP A 543 -6.77 -0.72 27.94
CA ASP A 543 -6.78 -1.99 28.66
C ASP A 543 -6.38 -3.16 27.75
N VAL A 544 -5.13 -3.62 27.91
CA VAL A 544 -4.58 -4.72 27.12
C VAL A 544 -5.30 -6.06 27.31
N THR A 545 -6.13 -6.22 28.34
CA THR A 545 -6.92 -7.43 28.59
C THR A 545 -8.30 -7.35 27.95
N LEU A 546 -8.73 -6.19 27.47
CA LEU A 546 -10.01 -5.98 26.81
C LEU A 546 -9.80 -6.03 25.29
N PRO A 547 -10.66 -6.74 24.52
CA PRO A 547 -10.62 -6.60 23.07
C PRO A 547 -11.04 -5.18 22.65
N ALA A 548 -10.32 -4.57 21.72
CA ALA A 548 -10.65 -3.25 21.17
C ALA A 548 -12.11 -3.21 20.69
N ARG A 549 -12.79 -2.09 20.92
CA ARG A 549 -14.21 -1.84 20.54
C ARG A 549 -15.24 -2.63 21.35
N TRP A 550 -14.82 -3.47 22.28
CA TRP A 550 -15.69 -4.14 23.23
C TRP A 550 -15.64 -3.47 24.60
N SER A 551 -16.76 -3.51 25.32
CA SER A 551 -16.90 -2.95 26.66
C SER A 551 -17.31 -4.04 27.65
N ARG A 552 -16.79 -3.96 28.88
CA ARG A 552 -17.21 -4.82 29.97
C ARG A 552 -18.54 -4.37 30.55
N VAL A 553 -19.43 -5.34 30.77
CA VAL A 553 -20.71 -5.10 31.43
C VAL A 553 -20.78 -5.96 32.67
N LEU A 554 -20.71 -5.32 33.83
CA LEU A 554 -20.67 -5.96 35.17
C LEU A 554 -19.51 -6.96 35.33
N SER A 555 -18.53 -6.92 34.43
CA SER A 555 -17.35 -7.77 34.41
C SER A 555 -16.06 -6.98 34.62
N THR A 556 -14.97 -7.70 34.85
CA THR A 556 -13.64 -7.17 35.18
C THR A 556 -12.57 -7.82 34.33
N ALA A 557 -11.33 -7.34 34.41
CA ALA A 557 -10.20 -7.96 33.72
C ALA A 557 -9.94 -9.42 34.14
N SER A 558 -10.46 -9.90 35.27
CA SER A 558 -10.36 -11.30 35.68
C SER A 558 -11.55 -12.16 35.25
N THR A 559 -12.65 -11.56 34.78
CA THR A 559 -13.90 -12.28 34.45
C THR A 559 -14.35 -12.10 33.01
N ALA A 560 -13.74 -11.18 32.26
CA ALA A 560 -13.89 -11.01 30.82
C ALA A 560 -12.55 -10.51 30.26
N TYR A 561 -11.81 -11.36 29.57
CA TYR A 561 -10.47 -11.01 29.09
C TYR A 561 -10.12 -11.67 27.76
N ARG A 562 -9.25 -10.99 27.00
CA ARG A 562 -8.61 -11.52 25.81
C ARG A 562 -7.67 -12.66 26.21
N ASP A 563 -7.86 -13.84 25.63
CA ASP A 563 -7.22 -15.08 26.06
C ASP A 563 -6.36 -15.67 24.92
N SER A 564 -5.05 -15.78 25.14
CA SER A 564 -4.11 -16.34 24.15
C SER A 564 -4.01 -17.86 24.18
N THR A 565 -4.64 -18.52 25.17
CA THR A 565 -4.65 -19.98 25.32
C THR A 565 -5.92 -20.59 24.74
N ASN A 566 -7.05 -19.90 24.91
CA ASN A 566 -8.36 -20.35 24.43
C ASN A 566 -8.79 -19.54 23.21
N THR A 567 -8.19 -19.85 22.07
CA THR A 567 -8.53 -19.29 20.75
C THR A 567 -8.90 -20.39 19.77
N ARG A 568 -9.72 -20.06 18.77
CA ARG A 568 -10.06 -20.94 17.64
C ARG A 568 -9.21 -20.62 16.42
N ARG A 569 -8.93 -19.35 16.15
CA ARG A 569 -8.09 -18.86 15.05
C ARG A 569 -7.31 -17.63 15.50
N GLY A 570 -6.13 -17.44 14.94
CA GLY A 570 -5.29 -16.30 15.31
C GLY A 570 -4.58 -16.50 16.64
N ALA A 571 -4.20 -15.39 17.28
CA ALA A 571 -3.42 -15.42 18.51
C ALA A 571 -4.27 -15.28 19.77
N TYR A 572 -5.52 -14.84 19.65
CA TYR A 572 -6.38 -14.54 20.80
C TYR A 572 -7.82 -15.00 20.58
N GLY A 573 -8.51 -15.24 21.69
CA GLY A 573 -9.96 -15.35 21.77
C GLY A 573 -10.47 -14.52 22.94
N LEU A 574 -11.73 -14.73 23.33
CA LEU A 574 -12.33 -14.13 24.52
C LEU A 574 -12.71 -15.20 25.53
N THR A 575 -12.28 -15.04 26.78
CA THR A 575 -12.75 -15.84 27.91
C THR A 575 -13.62 -15.02 28.84
N LEU A 576 -14.77 -15.58 29.18
CA LEU A 576 -15.68 -15.09 30.20
C LEU A 576 -15.72 -16.10 31.35
N VAL A 577 -15.68 -15.60 32.60
CA VAL A 577 -15.75 -16.42 33.82
C VAL A 577 -16.93 -15.98 34.66
N ALA A 578 -17.87 -16.88 34.94
CA ALA A 578 -19.00 -16.64 35.83
C ALA A 578 -18.50 -16.48 37.28
N ASN A 579 -19.04 -15.49 38.01
CA ASN A 579 -18.59 -15.18 39.37
C ASN A 579 -19.57 -15.63 40.48
N GLY A 580 -20.67 -16.29 40.11
CA GLY A 580 -21.67 -16.81 41.04
C GLY A 580 -22.67 -15.78 41.58
N THR A 581 -22.46 -14.48 41.37
CA THR A 581 -23.22 -13.42 42.06
C THR A 581 -23.94 -12.46 41.12
N GLN A 582 -23.36 -12.17 39.95
CA GLN A 582 -23.97 -11.31 38.95
C GLN A 582 -23.50 -11.69 37.54
N TRP A 583 -24.23 -11.23 36.53
CA TRP A 583 -23.85 -11.41 35.14
C TRP A 583 -22.44 -10.87 34.87
N GLN A 584 -21.65 -11.65 34.14
CA GLN A 584 -20.35 -11.26 33.61
C GLN A 584 -20.48 -11.26 32.09
N LYS A 585 -20.42 -10.08 31.48
CA LYS A 585 -20.65 -9.94 30.03
C LYS A 585 -19.60 -9.05 29.37
N LEU A 586 -19.48 -9.23 28.06
CA LEU A 586 -18.83 -8.32 27.14
C LEU A 586 -19.87 -7.81 26.13
N GLN A 587 -19.75 -6.56 25.72
CA GLN A 587 -20.71 -5.88 24.84
C GLN A 587 -19.99 -5.15 23.72
N GLN A 588 -20.52 -5.21 22.50
CA GLN A 588 -20.18 -4.29 21.43
C GLN A 588 -21.45 -3.63 20.91
N PRO A 589 -21.56 -2.29 20.98
CA PRO A 589 -22.60 -1.54 20.27
C PRO A 589 -22.51 -1.79 18.77
N TRP A 590 -23.66 -1.96 18.16
CA TRP A 590 -23.83 -2.23 16.74
C TRP A 590 -24.81 -1.22 16.15
N SER A 591 -24.31 -0.40 15.23
CA SER A 591 -25.04 0.69 14.59
C SER A 591 -25.12 0.48 13.08
N ASP A 592 -25.74 1.43 12.37
CA ASP A 592 -25.77 1.52 10.90
C ASP A 592 -26.41 0.32 10.18
N TYR A 593 -27.09 -0.55 10.91
CA TYR A 593 -27.86 -1.65 10.34
C TYR A 593 -29.05 -1.15 9.51
N VAL A 594 -29.46 -1.97 8.55
CA VAL A 594 -30.65 -1.74 7.75
C VAL A 594 -31.86 -2.21 8.54
N GLY A 595 -32.77 -1.28 8.85
CA GLY A 595 -33.99 -1.60 9.58
C GLY A 595 -34.84 -2.66 8.88
N ASP A 596 -35.50 -3.51 9.67
CA ASP A 596 -36.29 -4.66 9.22
C ASP A 596 -35.52 -5.72 8.39
N ALA A 597 -34.21 -5.58 8.22
CA ALA A 597 -33.40 -6.59 7.56
C ALA A 597 -33.11 -7.77 8.52
N THR A 598 -33.05 -8.97 7.95
CA THR A 598 -32.61 -10.17 8.66
C THR A 598 -31.08 -10.25 8.63
N TYR A 599 -30.51 -10.50 9.80
CA TYR A 599 -29.09 -10.72 10.01
C TYR A 599 -28.83 -12.13 10.53
N VAL A 600 -27.67 -12.66 10.19
CA VAL A 600 -27.13 -13.92 10.67
C VAL A 600 -25.93 -13.59 11.55
N VAL A 601 -25.96 -14.10 12.78
CA VAL A 601 -24.82 -14.10 13.69
C VAL A 601 -24.13 -15.45 13.52
N THR A 602 -22.82 -15.43 13.33
CA THR A 602 -21.98 -16.64 13.36
C THR A 602 -20.86 -16.43 14.37
N LEU A 603 -20.52 -17.46 15.13
CA LEU A 603 -19.43 -17.41 16.08
C LEU A 603 -18.83 -18.78 16.32
N ASP A 604 -17.56 -18.84 16.66
CA ASP A 604 -16.96 -20.02 17.26
C ASP A 604 -17.06 -19.90 18.79
N ALA A 605 -17.46 -20.99 19.45
CA ALA A 605 -17.48 -21.00 20.90
C ALA A 605 -17.24 -22.40 21.47
N GLN A 606 -16.77 -22.43 22.71
CA GLN A 606 -16.76 -23.62 23.56
C GLN A 606 -17.02 -23.23 25.01
N VAL A 607 -17.50 -24.17 25.81
CA VAL A 607 -17.75 -23.99 27.24
C VAL A 607 -17.02 -25.06 28.03
N ASP A 608 -16.79 -24.81 29.31
CA ASP A 608 -16.35 -25.87 30.21
C ASP A 608 -17.49 -26.84 30.57
N SER A 609 -17.17 -27.86 31.37
CA SER A 609 -18.17 -28.83 31.85
C SER A 609 -18.90 -28.37 33.12
N SER A 610 -18.83 -27.09 33.52
CA SER A 610 -19.43 -26.60 34.77
C SER A 610 -20.96 -26.50 34.72
N GLY A 611 -21.53 -26.41 33.51
CA GLY A 611 -22.95 -26.18 33.28
C GLY A 611 -23.36 -24.70 33.30
N ALA A 612 -22.41 -23.77 33.51
CA ALA A 612 -22.63 -22.33 33.34
C ALA A 612 -23.11 -22.00 31.92
N ASP A 613 -22.58 -22.73 30.93
CA ASP A 613 -22.84 -22.62 29.50
C ASP A 613 -22.63 -21.19 28.95
N GLY A 614 -22.51 -21.05 27.64
CA GLY A 614 -22.33 -19.77 26.97
C GLY A 614 -23.67 -19.23 26.48
N ARG A 615 -23.75 -17.91 26.29
CA ARG A 615 -24.89 -17.26 25.66
C ARG A 615 -24.47 -16.01 24.89
N VAL A 616 -25.16 -15.78 23.78
CA VAL A 616 -25.11 -14.54 23.01
C VAL A 616 -26.48 -13.89 23.06
N TRP A 617 -26.53 -12.55 23.19
CA TRP A 617 -27.75 -11.77 23.07
C TRP A 617 -27.59 -10.67 22.02
N ILE A 618 -28.68 -10.41 21.31
CA ILE A 618 -28.87 -9.21 20.51
C ILE A 618 -29.91 -8.37 21.24
N VAL A 619 -29.53 -7.20 21.71
CA VAL A 619 -30.35 -6.36 22.59
C VAL A 619 -30.58 -5.01 21.92
N ASN A 620 -31.84 -4.61 21.81
CA ASN A 620 -32.18 -3.22 21.52
C ASN A 620 -32.10 -2.45 22.85
N GLU A 621 -31.01 -1.71 23.05
CA GLU A 621 -30.80 -0.92 24.27
C GLU A 621 -31.76 0.25 24.36
N THR A 622 -32.15 0.82 23.22
CA THR A 622 -33.12 1.93 23.17
C THR A 622 -34.49 1.49 23.66
N ALA A 623 -34.94 0.31 23.25
CA ALA A 623 -36.21 -0.26 23.68
C ALA A 623 -36.13 -1.06 25.00
N GLY A 624 -34.92 -1.37 25.48
CA GLY A 624 -34.70 -2.22 26.64
C GLY A 624 -35.14 -3.68 26.43
N THR A 625 -35.10 -4.19 25.20
CA THR A 625 -35.61 -5.53 24.85
C THR A 625 -34.53 -6.41 24.24
N THR A 626 -34.60 -7.72 24.52
CA THR A 626 -33.78 -8.71 23.80
C THR A 626 -34.48 -9.07 22.49
N ILE A 627 -33.82 -8.81 21.37
CA ILE A 627 -34.31 -9.15 20.01
C ILE A 627 -34.13 -10.65 19.76
N ALA A 628 -32.94 -11.18 20.07
CA ALA A 628 -32.60 -12.57 19.89
C ALA A 628 -31.57 -13.02 20.92
N SER A 629 -31.49 -14.33 21.15
CA SER A 629 -30.41 -14.91 21.94
C SER A 629 -30.15 -16.36 21.55
N TYR A 630 -28.93 -16.83 21.76
CA TYR A 630 -28.52 -18.19 21.43
C TYR A 630 -27.67 -18.78 22.56
N ASN A 631 -27.97 -20.02 22.95
CA ASN A 631 -27.26 -20.73 24.02
C ASN A 631 -26.19 -21.65 23.43
N ILE A 632 -25.05 -21.74 24.10
CA ILE A 632 -23.88 -22.53 23.70
C ILE A 632 -23.65 -23.57 24.80
N THR A 633 -23.60 -24.84 24.41
CA THR A 633 -23.42 -25.96 25.35
C THR A 633 -22.31 -26.92 24.90
N SER A 634 -21.59 -26.59 23.82
CA SER A 634 -20.56 -27.47 23.27
C SER A 634 -19.26 -27.31 24.05
N THR A 635 -18.70 -28.43 24.53
CA THR A 635 -17.43 -28.43 25.25
C THR A 635 -16.20 -28.48 24.33
N ALA A 636 -16.42 -28.53 23.01
CA ALA A 636 -15.40 -28.40 22.00
C ALA A 636 -15.71 -27.20 21.10
N TRP A 637 -14.67 -26.53 20.60
CA TRP A 637 -14.82 -25.43 19.64
C TRP A 637 -15.73 -25.81 18.48
N THR A 638 -16.89 -25.17 18.43
CA THR A 638 -17.94 -25.41 17.46
C THR A 638 -18.39 -24.08 16.88
N THR A 639 -18.61 -24.05 15.56
CA THR A 639 -19.22 -22.89 14.91
C THR A 639 -20.73 -22.93 15.12
N HIS A 640 -21.26 -21.86 15.69
CA HIS A 640 -22.68 -21.64 15.95
C HIS A 640 -23.23 -20.57 15.03
N SER A 641 -24.50 -20.68 14.66
CA SER A 641 -25.18 -19.68 13.83
C SER A 641 -26.65 -19.53 14.19
N PHE A 642 -27.15 -18.30 14.18
CA PHE A 642 -28.56 -17.99 14.37
C PHE A 642 -28.94 -16.68 13.68
N SER A 643 -30.23 -16.50 13.37
CA SER A 643 -30.74 -15.31 12.70
C SER A 643 -31.61 -14.45 13.62
N PHE A 644 -31.66 -13.16 13.31
CA PHE A 644 -32.59 -12.22 13.92
C PHE A 644 -32.99 -11.13 12.92
N THR A 645 -34.09 -10.42 13.17
CA THR A 645 -34.50 -9.26 12.39
C THR A 645 -34.17 -7.99 13.16
N ALA A 646 -33.44 -7.08 12.52
CA ALA A 646 -33.06 -5.81 13.14
C ALA A 646 -34.29 -4.92 13.37
N PRO A 647 -34.28 -4.03 14.37
CA PRO A 647 -35.37 -3.08 14.60
C PRO A 647 -35.69 -2.25 13.34
N ALA A 648 -36.97 -1.93 13.12
CA ALA A 648 -37.39 -1.08 12.01
C ALA A 648 -36.71 0.29 12.04
N ASN A 649 -36.52 0.84 13.24
CA ASN A 649 -35.84 2.12 13.41
C ASN A 649 -34.32 1.93 13.36
N GLY A 650 -33.70 2.38 12.27
CA GLY A 650 -32.25 2.34 12.09
C GLY A 650 -31.46 3.29 13.00
N THR A 651 -32.11 4.03 13.91
CA THR A 651 -31.44 4.82 14.93
C THR A 651 -31.47 4.18 16.32
N ASP A 652 -32.13 3.02 16.49
CA ASP A 652 -32.08 2.35 17.79
C ASP A 652 -30.65 1.85 18.03
N VAL A 653 -30.17 2.00 19.26
CA VAL A 653 -28.90 1.41 19.67
C VAL A 653 -29.12 -0.07 19.90
N VAL A 654 -28.51 -0.90 19.06
CA VAL A 654 -28.49 -2.35 19.23
C VAL A 654 -27.11 -2.77 19.72
N SER A 655 -27.05 -3.80 20.54
CA SER A 655 -25.80 -4.35 21.04
C SER A 655 -25.74 -5.86 20.95
N VAL A 656 -24.54 -6.36 20.71
CA VAL A 656 -24.20 -7.78 20.84
C VAL A 656 -23.56 -7.98 22.19
N LEU A 657 -24.13 -8.90 22.99
CA LEU A 657 -23.59 -9.25 24.29
C LEU A 657 -23.15 -10.71 24.30
N LEU A 658 -21.99 -10.96 24.88
CA LEU A 658 -21.41 -12.28 25.14
C LEU A 658 -21.37 -12.50 26.66
N GLY A 659 -21.69 -13.70 27.13
CA GLY A 659 -21.77 -14.00 28.56
C GLY A 659 -22.22 -15.43 28.82
N HIS A 660 -22.55 -15.76 30.06
CA HIS A 660 -22.97 -17.12 30.40
C HIS A 660 -24.47 -17.35 30.16
N ARG A 661 -24.92 -18.60 30.09
CA ARG A 661 -26.35 -18.90 30.23
C ARG A 661 -26.79 -18.82 31.69
N ASP A 662 -25.93 -19.24 32.61
CA ASP A 662 -26.14 -19.21 34.05
C ASP A 662 -24.91 -18.66 34.77
N TYR A 663 -25.02 -17.43 35.28
CA TYR A 663 -23.92 -16.77 36.00
C TYR A 663 -23.77 -17.25 37.45
N THR A 664 -24.72 -18.03 37.98
CA THR A 664 -24.71 -18.49 39.38
C THR A 664 -23.72 -19.63 39.61
N ILE A 665 -23.26 -20.28 38.53
CA ILE A 665 -22.23 -21.31 38.55
C ILE A 665 -20.85 -20.64 38.62
N SER A 666 -20.40 -20.34 39.85
CA SER A 666 -19.12 -19.70 40.09
C SER A 666 -17.95 -20.48 39.49
N GLY A 667 -17.07 -19.79 38.77
CA GLY A 667 -15.88 -20.35 38.14
C GLY A 667 -16.12 -20.99 36.77
N GLY A 668 -17.38 -21.11 36.33
CA GLY A 668 -17.70 -21.60 35.00
C GLY A 668 -17.14 -20.70 33.90
N GLN A 669 -16.63 -21.29 32.82
CA GLN A 669 -15.99 -20.59 31.73
C GLN A 669 -16.71 -20.78 30.40
N ALA A 670 -16.82 -19.70 29.63
CA ALA A 670 -17.24 -19.69 28.24
C ALA A 670 -16.21 -18.96 27.38
N HIS A 671 -15.83 -19.57 26.27
CA HIS A 671 -14.83 -19.07 25.34
C HIS A 671 -15.48 -18.76 24.00
N TYR A 672 -15.10 -17.62 23.41
CA TYR A 672 -15.67 -17.08 22.18
C TYR A 672 -14.56 -16.69 21.22
N ASP A 673 -14.82 -16.86 19.93
CA ASP A 673 -13.96 -16.40 18.86
C ASP A 673 -14.78 -16.17 17.57
N ASN A 674 -14.23 -15.40 16.62
CA ASN A 674 -14.80 -15.16 15.29
C ASN A 674 -16.28 -14.75 15.29
N VAL A 675 -16.66 -13.82 16.19
CA VAL A 675 -18.06 -13.37 16.33
C VAL A 675 -18.38 -12.38 15.22
N SER A 676 -19.18 -12.83 14.25
CA SER A 676 -19.56 -12.07 13.07
C SER A 676 -21.07 -11.82 13.01
N ILE A 677 -21.44 -10.66 12.45
CA ILE A 677 -22.81 -10.32 12.08
C ILE A 677 -22.82 -9.95 10.61
N LYS A 678 -23.74 -10.56 9.86
CA LYS A 678 -23.86 -10.37 8.42
C LYS A 678 -25.32 -10.31 8.02
N ARG A 679 -25.67 -9.44 7.08
CA ARG A 679 -27.03 -9.41 6.55
C ARG A 679 -27.29 -10.68 5.75
N SER A 680 -28.47 -11.27 5.90
CA SER A 680 -28.85 -12.47 5.16
C SER A 680 -28.81 -12.20 3.66
N GLY A 681 -27.97 -12.93 2.94
CA GLY A 681 -27.79 -12.84 1.48
C GLY A 681 -26.54 -12.09 1.03
N ASP A 682 -25.84 -11.40 1.93
CA ASP A 682 -24.56 -10.78 1.60
C ASP A 682 -23.52 -11.88 1.28
N ALA A 683 -22.60 -11.65 0.35
CA ALA A 683 -21.53 -12.63 0.04
C ALA A 683 -20.27 -12.42 0.90
N TRP A 684 -20.12 -11.27 1.55
CA TRP A 684 -18.98 -10.82 2.33
C TRP A 684 -19.26 -11.00 3.82
#